data_AF-B1C4D3-F1
#
_entry.id   AF-B1C4D3-F1
#
_cell.length_a   1.000
_cell.length_b   1.000
_cell.length_c   1.000
_cell.angle_alpha   90.00
_cell.angle_beta   90.00
_cell.angle_gamma   90.00
#
_symmetry.space_group_name_H-M   'P 1'
#
loop_
_entity.id
_entity.type
_entity.pdbx_description
1 polymer ?
#
loop_
_entity_poly.entity_id
_entity_poly.type
_entity_poly.pdbx_seq_one_letter_code
_entity_poly.pdbx_strand_id
1 'polypeptide(L)'
;MRRMIKKIFLFTLIVSMLIGTSSINIYANNLSSSSEDVKIELIQDGKTVETGYNKLTHTRNYKRSSTRTNGDEIVITAPEGVHYLMVQLDKYCGTPKSTGMAVQEQVEGTVRPIDMSSLEYGETLVYLMNDEFRFVIPGTSGTDANGTTLCGGSWPYDSRAFSTSGNTEKVITARVATQEEINARRNLALNPFDLRGNDNSLSGANKKSDSNVFPHAYANRVTDNKREFEPRNAIDGYEYNASHVSFPYQSWGCGNEEIDSEFSVLFGRYVEIDQIDITLRAQWNLPQPNNANDHDINWSSATLEFSDGTELPITLKKLASPQTIKLPEKKIVSWVRLKDLPISEETIPVDGRRKFSALTEFKVWGKEASYEQATLPSAKNLVNLAQKVNDYWIKTGGNTGNDASNYNHGHSITSEFWAPSVFYTGNMEAYYLTGDENYTDYANRWGSNNIYNGSAWNTKADNSRIGKYFPDNHTSFQTYLDMFSITSDKKFDPNDEKIKNVVSIMNEMEQMDINDLKTEKGYWDRIDFFYMELPNWTKMYLLTGEEKWLDKLRELYDDRKAELYDKETGLFYRDKNYIFDPNAQYDPNGDGNNQKISPNGKKIFWSRGNGWAMAALTKVLQDLPDSRQDDRKEYEAVFKKMAATLIEVQGDDGFWRMNLDDYDHDIRSETSGTVFFAYGLTWGINNGLLDKETYYPAVKKAFLGLNANAIRPDGLVGRSELISAYPNPKCSLGIGSSQSYAPAATVMFLSELSKLVEQGYVTDDVEPALNKKMISAVAVKEDSKYAVVNSEIRELVTGTELKTIKNDNKIYVPQQFIEEVYGQDIIDKMTDKIIYENITYLSMNELSQVTGKLKLLSVKNNITVISYKTNLFNSSIDSKLIDLLDIGLTEGKYPKRPEYPIRFDYTKPEDELKPSKDALISVEANTSGAISASRLIGPSTKDPVNVEFDMVTVLSPSQTNVIVGIGSSDSNYTGYSQVPIIIRMYKDGKIGVYNGKGYVQSNVEFEKNKKYHLRVSINLEEKTYDVYVTPPQQEEIQIAVNYAFRSTAKVPEDIGKVYLFNND
;
A
#
# COMPACT_ATOMS: atom_id res chain seq x y z
N MET A 1 61.53 -17.52 -7.02
CA MET A 1 62.75 -16.78 -7.40
C MET A 1 62.95 -16.90 -8.91
N ARG A 2 62.84 -15.77 -9.63
CA ARG A 2 63.50 -15.45 -10.90
C ARG A 2 63.24 -16.33 -12.14
N ARG A 3 62.23 -15.94 -12.93
CA ARG A 3 62.34 -15.38 -14.31
C ARG A 3 61.12 -15.73 -15.16
N MET A 4 60.07 -14.90 -15.11
CA MET A 4 59.22 -14.59 -16.29
C MET A 4 58.26 -13.43 -15.99
N ILE A 5 58.76 -12.38 -15.35
CA ILE A 5 58.12 -11.06 -15.29
C ILE A 5 59.27 -10.07 -15.54
N LYS A 6 59.41 -9.63 -16.80
CA LYS A 6 60.20 -8.47 -17.26
C LYS A 6 60.07 -8.32 -18.77
N LYS A 7 58.91 -7.82 -19.21
CA LYS A 7 58.73 -7.05 -20.47
C LYS A 7 57.49 -6.13 -20.35
N ILE A 8 57.37 -5.48 -19.20
CA ILE A 8 56.54 -4.28 -19.00
C ILE A 8 57.38 -3.37 -18.09
N PHE A 9 57.32 -2.07 -18.36
CA PHE A 9 57.93 -0.93 -17.67
C PHE A 9 59.15 -0.25 -18.32
N LEU A 10 58.83 0.93 -18.87
CA LEU A 10 59.45 2.24 -18.60
C LEU A 10 60.42 2.74 -19.71
N PHE A 11 60.31 3.94 -20.31
CA PHE A 11 59.31 5.03 -20.38
C PHE A 11 59.90 6.12 -21.29
N THR A 12 59.03 6.96 -21.88
CA THR A 12 59.24 8.37 -22.29
C THR A 12 60.16 8.74 -23.46
N LEU A 13 59.57 9.35 -24.52
CA LEU A 13 59.60 10.82 -24.68
C LEU A 13 58.56 11.34 -25.72
N ILE A 14 57.56 12.07 -25.21
CA ILE A 14 56.99 13.36 -25.69
C ILE A 14 56.24 13.43 -27.06
N VAL A 15 54.90 13.53 -26.94
CA VAL A 15 53.97 14.53 -27.53
C VAL A 15 54.14 14.92 -29.01
N SER A 16 53.19 14.52 -29.86
CA SER A 16 52.37 15.45 -30.69
C SER A 16 51.35 14.72 -31.60
N MET A 17 50.08 15.10 -31.43
CA MET A 17 48.96 15.11 -32.41
C MET A 17 48.44 13.79 -33.07
N LEU A 18 47.12 13.61 -32.93
CA LEU A 18 46.17 12.70 -33.62
C LEU A 18 45.67 11.50 -32.78
N ILE A 19 44.81 11.80 -31.81
CA ILE A 19 43.84 10.85 -31.25
C ILE A 19 42.57 10.99 -32.10
N GLY A 20 42.39 10.06 -33.04
CA GLY A 20 41.09 9.77 -33.64
C GLY A 20 40.33 8.83 -32.70
N THR A 21 39.19 9.28 -32.21
CA THR A 21 38.25 8.50 -31.41
C THR A 21 37.72 7.32 -32.22
N SER A 22 38.03 6.09 -31.80
CA SER A 22 37.29 4.90 -32.24
C SER A 22 36.03 4.79 -31.39
N SER A 23 34.94 5.33 -31.92
CA SER A 23 33.57 5.10 -31.46
C SER A 23 33.24 3.61 -31.62
N ILE A 24 32.89 2.95 -30.52
CA ILE A 24 32.16 1.69 -30.54
C ILE A 24 30.71 2.08 -30.80
N ASN A 25 30.28 1.89 -32.04
CA ASN A 25 28.89 2.06 -32.46
C ASN A 25 28.02 1.05 -31.71
N ILE A 26 27.27 1.53 -30.74
CA ILE A 26 26.04 0.87 -30.30
C ILE A 26 25.06 1.05 -31.46
N TYR A 27 24.44 -0.05 -31.88
CA TYR A 27 23.54 -0.11 -33.02
C TYR A 27 22.39 0.90 -32.86
N ALA A 28 22.50 2.05 -33.53
CA ALA A 28 21.33 2.70 -34.07
C ALA A 28 20.80 1.77 -35.16
N ASN A 29 19.68 1.10 -34.89
CA ASN A 29 18.93 0.47 -35.96
C ASN A 29 18.63 1.55 -37.00
N ASN A 30 19.20 1.38 -38.18
CA ASN A 30 18.78 2.09 -39.39
C ASN A 30 17.32 1.72 -39.66
N LEU A 31 16.39 2.48 -39.10
CA LEU A 31 15.01 2.53 -39.57
C LEU A 31 14.99 3.36 -40.85
N SER A 32 15.37 2.74 -41.97
CA SER A 32 14.95 3.25 -43.27
C SER A 32 13.58 2.69 -43.61
N SER A 33 12.59 3.58 -43.54
CA SER A 33 11.25 3.54 -44.13
C SER A 33 10.29 2.41 -43.73
N SER A 34 9.39 2.70 -42.80
CA SER A 34 7.98 2.31 -42.91
C SER A 34 7.10 3.19 -42.00
N SER A 35 6.33 4.09 -42.64
CA SER A 35 5.26 4.97 -42.14
C SER A 35 5.59 5.95 -40.99
N GLU A 36 5.90 7.21 -41.33
CA GLU A 36 5.77 8.37 -40.41
C GLU A 36 4.30 8.72 -40.12
N ASP A 37 3.35 7.94 -40.67
CA ASP A 37 1.92 8.17 -40.56
C ASP A 37 1.39 7.76 -39.20
N VAL A 38 1.00 8.77 -38.41
CA VAL A 38 0.28 8.63 -37.16
C VAL A 38 -1.22 8.58 -37.48
N LYS A 39 -1.94 7.56 -37.00
CA LYS A 39 -3.38 7.46 -37.21
C LYS A 39 -4.13 8.22 -36.13
N ILE A 40 -5.16 8.98 -36.50
CA ILE A 40 -6.03 9.72 -35.57
C ILE A 40 -7.47 9.27 -35.83
N GLU A 41 -8.17 8.87 -34.78
CA GLU A 41 -9.56 8.43 -34.82
C GLU A 41 -10.43 9.19 -33.82
N LEU A 42 -11.64 9.56 -34.26
CA LEU A 42 -12.68 10.05 -33.37
C LEU A 42 -13.64 8.91 -33.06
N ILE A 43 -13.77 8.56 -31.79
CA ILE A 43 -14.67 7.50 -31.30
C ILE A 43 -15.85 8.15 -30.59
N GLN A 44 -17.06 7.71 -30.93
CA GLN A 44 -18.31 8.10 -30.28
C GLN A 44 -19.09 6.86 -29.85
N ASP A 45 -19.44 6.78 -28.56
CA ASP A 45 -20.16 5.65 -27.97
C ASP A 45 -19.51 4.27 -28.30
N GLY A 46 -18.18 4.24 -28.30
CA GLY A 46 -17.39 3.04 -28.59
C GLY A 46 -17.28 2.66 -30.08
N LYS A 47 -17.72 3.52 -31.01
CA LYS A 47 -17.58 3.31 -32.46
C LYS A 47 -16.77 4.43 -33.09
N THR A 48 -15.82 4.08 -33.97
CA THR A 48 -15.10 5.06 -34.79
C THR A 48 -16.07 5.76 -35.74
N VAL A 49 -16.15 7.08 -35.66
CA VAL A 49 -17.00 7.92 -36.53
C VAL A 49 -16.19 8.71 -37.56
N GLU A 50 -14.90 8.95 -37.30
CA GLU A 50 -13.99 9.64 -38.21
C GLU A 50 -12.55 9.11 -38.07
N THR A 51 -11.76 9.19 -39.13
CA THR A 51 -10.38 8.71 -39.18
C THR A 51 -9.54 9.59 -40.10
N GLY A 52 -8.30 9.86 -39.73
CA GLY A 52 -7.32 10.66 -40.49
C GLY A 52 -5.90 10.23 -40.17
N TYR A 53 -4.94 10.62 -41.00
CA TYR A 53 -3.51 10.37 -40.78
C TYR A 53 -2.76 11.67 -40.64
N ASN A 54 -1.98 11.81 -39.57
CA ASN A 54 -1.23 12.97 -39.09
C ASN A 54 -2.07 14.23 -38.78
N LYS A 55 -3.23 14.37 -39.41
CA LYS A 55 -4.15 15.48 -39.30
C LYS A 55 -5.58 14.99 -39.48
N LEU A 56 -6.45 15.36 -38.54
CA LEU A 56 -7.90 15.17 -38.64
C LEU A 56 -8.57 16.55 -38.58
N THR A 57 -9.38 16.88 -39.59
CA THR A 57 -10.10 18.16 -39.67
C THR A 57 -11.60 17.90 -39.69
N HIS A 58 -12.30 18.36 -38.65
CA HIS A 58 -13.72 18.15 -38.49
C HIS A 58 -14.51 19.46 -38.63
N THR A 59 -15.51 19.49 -39.52
CA THR A 59 -16.41 20.63 -39.77
C THR A 59 -17.87 20.28 -39.52
N ARG A 60 -18.44 20.81 -38.42
CA ARG A 60 -19.88 20.74 -38.02
C ARG A 60 -20.46 19.34 -37.78
N ASN A 61 -21.28 19.26 -36.72
CA ASN A 61 -22.09 18.12 -36.24
C ASN A 61 -21.39 17.12 -35.31
N TYR A 62 -20.40 17.55 -34.53
CA TYR A 62 -20.06 16.83 -33.30
C TYR A 62 -21.27 16.86 -32.37
N LYS A 63 -22.14 15.85 -32.43
CA LYS A 63 -23.29 15.70 -31.53
C LYS A 63 -22.82 14.85 -30.37
N ARG A 64 -22.38 15.51 -29.30
CA ARG A 64 -21.91 14.86 -28.08
C ARG A 64 -22.90 13.80 -27.60
N SER A 65 -22.39 12.65 -27.12
CA SER A 65 -23.24 11.59 -26.56
C SER A 65 -24.21 12.18 -25.51
N SER A 66 -25.49 11.84 -25.62
CA SER A 66 -26.52 12.26 -24.65
C SER A 66 -26.54 11.39 -23.39
N THR A 67 -25.72 10.33 -23.35
CA THR A 67 -25.59 9.45 -22.19
C THR A 67 -24.57 10.06 -21.22
N ARG A 68 -24.83 9.97 -19.91
CA ARG A 68 -24.20 10.76 -18.83
C ARG A 68 -22.72 10.38 -18.52
N THR A 69 -21.97 9.86 -19.48
CA THR A 69 -20.58 9.39 -19.31
C THR A 69 -19.67 9.96 -20.39
N ASN A 70 -18.39 10.19 -20.07
CA ASN A 70 -17.35 10.70 -20.99
C ASN A 70 -17.03 9.70 -22.12
N GLY A 71 -17.97 9.45 -23.05
CA GLY A 71 -17.89 8.35 -24.03
C GLY A 71 -17.25 8.69 -25.37
N ASP A 72 -16.84 9.94 -25.59
CA ASP A 72 -16.21 10.37 -26.83
C ASP A 72 -14.70 10.50 -26.63
N GLU A 73 -13.90 9.95 -27.53
CA GLU A 73 -12.44 9.86 -27.41
C GLU A 73 -11.75 10.23 -28.72
N ILE A 74 -10.60 10.90 -28.62
CA ILE A 74 -9.64 10.98 -29.72
C ILE A 74 -8.57 9.93 -29.45
N VAL A 75 -8.36 9.03 -30.41
CA VAL A 75 -7.32 7.99 -30.32
C VAL A 75 -6.26 8.30 -31.35
N ILE A 76 -5.01 8.38 -30.90
CA ILE A 76 -3.83 8.61 -31.73
C ILE A 76 -2.97 7.36 -31.62
N THR A 77 -2.73 6.67 -32.74
CA THR A 77 -1.89 5.48 -32.80
C THR A 77 -0.62 5.78 -33.58
N ALA A 78 0.52 5.48 -32.99
CA ALA A 78 1.84 5.64 -33.56
C ALA A 78 2.37 4.31 -34.14
N PRO A 79 3.36 4.35 -35.05
CA PRO A 79 4.08 3.15 -35.46
C PRO A 79 4.77 2.46 -34.28
N GLU A 80 5.01 1.16 -34.43
CA GLU A 80 5.73 0.36 -33.43
C GLU A 80 7.10 0.99 -33.08
N GLY A 81 7.41 1.06 -31.78
CA GLY A 81 8.64 1.65 -31.26
C GLY A 81 8.67 3.19 -31.20
N VAL A 82 7.60 3.88 -31.64
CA VAL A 82 7.50 5.34 -31.53
C VAL A 82 6.91 5.73 -30.18
N HIS A 83 7.72 6.39 -29.36
CA HIS A 83 7.32 6.85 -28.02
C HIS A 83 7.14 8.38 -27.91
N TYR A 84 7.55 9.17 -28.90
CA TYR A 84 7.51 10.63 -28.79
C TYR A 84 6.68 11.22 -29.93
N LEU A 85 5.58 11.88 -29.58
CA LEU A 85 4.71 12.58 -30.53
C LEU A 85 4.68 14.07 -30.24
N MET A 86 4.66 14.88 -31.29
CA MET A 86 4.23 16.27 -31.23
C MET A 86 2.73 16.29 -31.50
N VAL A 87 1.94 16.77 -30.54
CA VAL A 87 0.48 16.82 -30.62
C VAL A 87 0.01 18.26 -30.49
N GLN A 88 -0.95 18.66 -31.32
CA GLN A 88 -1.59 19.97 -31.26
C GLN A 88 -3.10 19.86 -31.45
N LEU A 89 -3.86 20.59 -30.64
CA LEU A 89 -5.29 20.83 -30.84
C LEU A 89 -5.48 22.27 -31.34
N ASP A 90 -5.83 22.43 -32.60
CA ASP A 90 -5.83 23.69 -33.34
C ASP A 90 -7.18 24.46 -33.26
N LYS A 91 -7.03 25.78 -33.06
CA LYS A 91 -7.87 26.96 -33.37
C LYS A 91 -9.27 27.11 -32.74
N TYR A 92 -9.40 28.06 -31.81
CA TYR A 92 -10.68 28.62 -31.36
C TYR A 92 -10.98 30.00 -31.96
N CYS A 93 -12.26 30.25 -32.26
CA CYS A 93 -12.77 31.57 -32.61
C CYS A 93 -13.61 32.16 -31.46
N GLY A 94 -13.18 33.31 -30.95
CA GLY A 94 -14.05 34.31 -30.32
C GLY A 94 -13.54 34.89 -29.00
N THR A 95 -14.07 36.06 -28.65
CA THR A 95 -13.74 36.88 -27.48
C THR A 95 -14.67 36.55 -26.29
N PRO A 96 -14.18 36.43 -25.04
CA PRO A 96 -15.04 36.31 -23.87
C PRO A 96 -15.87 37.56 -23.64
N LYS A 97 -17.00 37.39 -22.96
CA LYS A 97 -17.58 38.46 -22.16
C LYS A 97 -16.84 38.51 -20.83
N SER A 98 -15.82 39.36 -20.73
CA SER A 98 -15.14 39.66 -19.46
C SER A 98 -16.06 40.49 -18.58
N THR A 99 -16.81 39.85 -17.68
CA THR A 99 -17.49 40.56 -16.58
C THR A 99 -16.89 40.08 -15.27
N GLY A 100 -16.16 40.95 -14.55
CA GLY A 100 -16.14 40.82 -13.09
C GLY A 100 -14.85 40.93 -12.28
N MET A 101 -13.72 41.47 -12.77
CA MET A 101 -12.64 41.87 -11.84
C MET A 101 -12.32 43.37 -11.94
N ALA A 102 -12.48 44.08 -10.82
CA ALA A 102 -12.08 45.47 -10.70
C ALA A 102 -10.55 45.59 -10.70
N VAL A 103 -10.03 46.66 -11.31
CA VAL A 103 -8.59 46.95 -11.43
C VAL A 103 -7.91 47.18 -10.06
N GLN A 104 -8.68 47.43 -9.00
CA GLN A 104 -8.19 47.85 -7.68
C GLN A 104 -7.83 46.73 -6.70
N GLU A 105 -7.99 45.44 -7.06
CA GLU A 105 -7.74 44.29 -6.17
C GLU A 105 -6.42 43.53 -6.48
N GLN A 106 -5.44 44.15 -7.15
CA GLN A 106 -4.34 43.41 -7.77
C GLN A 106 -3.05 43.34 -6.94
N VAL A 107 -2.48 42.13 -6.88
CA VAL A 107 -1.09 41.88 -6.49
C VAL A 107 -0.18 42.20 -7.68
N GLU A 108 0.88 42.97 -7.44
CA GLU A 108 1.93 43.27 -8.41
C GLU A 108 2.60 41.98 -8.92
N GLY A 109 2.75 41.85 -10.25
CA GLY A 109 3.39 40.69 -10.89
C GLY A 109 2.45 39.57 -11.32
N THR A 110 1.12 39.71 -11.17
CA THR A 110 0.14 38.74 -11.69
C THR A 110 0.07 38.74 -13.22
N VAL A 111 -0.18 37.57 -13.83
CA VAL A 111 -0.30 37.39 -15.28
C VAL A 111 -1.77 37.31 -15.69
N ARG A 112 -2.17 37.99 -16.77
CA ARG A 112 -3.54 38.00 -17.32
C ARG A 112 -3.54 37.87 -18.85
N PRO A 113 -4.54 37.20 -19.44
CA PRO A 113 -4.66 37.11 -20.89
C PRO A 113 -5.10 38.48 -21.44
N ILE A 114 -4.33 39.02 -22.40
CA ILE A 114 -4.66 40.27 -23.09
C ILE A 114 -5.74 40.01 -24.16
N ASP A 115 -5.69 38.84 -24.80
CA ASP A 115 -6.66 38.33 -25.76
C ASP A 115 -6.71 36.80 -25.69
N MET A 116 -7.90 36.20 -25.71
CA MET A 116 -8.05 34.75 -25.74
C MET A 116 -7.61 34.12 -27.07
N SER A 117 -7.53 34.89 -28.16
CA SER A 117 -6.97 34.37 -29.41
C SER A 117 -5.50 33.98 -29.29
N SER A 118 -4.80 34.49 -28.27
CA SER A 118 -3.42 34.12 -27.96
C SER A 118 -3.28 32.85 -27.11
N LEU A 119 -4.39 32.26 -26.66
CA LEU A 119 -4.42 31.07 -25.79
C LEU A 119 -4.58 29.78 -26.60
N GLU A 120 -3.74 29.62 -27.62
CA GLU A 120 -3.69 28.41 -28.43
C GLU A 120 -2.84 27.36 -27.71
N TYR A 121 -3.31 26.10 -27.72
CA TYR A 121 -2.46 24.98 -27.37
C TYR A 121 -1.43 24.83 -28.48
N GLY A 122 -0.18 25.22 -28.18
CA GLY A 122 0.93 24.97 -29.08
C GLY A 122 1.17 23.48 -29.27
N GLU A 123 1.91 23.14 -30.31
CA GLU A 123 2.47 21.80 -30.46
C GLU A 123 3.22 21.42 -29.17
N THR A 124 2.78 20.35 -28.52
CA THR A 124 3.39 19.84 -27.28
C THR A 124 3.94 18.45 -27.52
N LEU A 125 5.17 18.24 -27.04
CA LEU A 125 5.79 16.93 -27.05
C LEU A 125 5.22 16.07 -25.91
N VAL A 126 4.58 14.96 -26.26
CA VAL A 126 4.11 13.96 -25.30
C VAL A 126 4.90 12.67 -25.45
N TYR A 127 5.04 11.95 -24.35
CA TYR A 127 5.64 10.63 -24.33
C TYR A 127 4.55 9.56 -24.19
N LEU A 128 4.59 8.57 -25.07
CA LEU A 128 3.69 7.43 -25.08
C LEU A 128 4.39 6.22 -24.48
N MET A 129 3.74 5.60 -23.51
CA MET A 129 4.23 4.33 -22.96
C MET A 129 4.05 3.17 -23.93
N ASN A 130 2.94 3.18 -24.65
CA ASN A 130 2.62 2.23 -25.70
C ASN A 130 2.52 2.99 -27.03
N ASP A 131 2.16 2.32 -28.10
CA ASP A 131 1.91 2.93 -29.41
C ASP A 131 0.59 3.71 -29.49
N GLU A 132 -0.14 3.91 -28.39
CA GLU A 132 -1.47 4.52 -28.39
C GLU A 132 -1.63 5.62 -27.32
N PHE A 133 -2.16 6.76 -27.76
CA PHE A 133 -2.64 7.87 -26.94
C PHE A 133 -4.15 8.00 -27.06
N ARG A 134 -4.87 7.89 -25.93
CA ARG A 134 -6.29 8.20 -25.85
C ARG A 134 -6.51 9.51 -25.11
N PHE A 135 -7.17 10.46 -25.77
CA PHE A 135 -7.64 11.70 -25.17
C PHE A 135 -9.16 11.65 -25.01
N VAL A 136 -9.64 11.57 -23.78
CA VAL A 136 -11.08 11.54 -23.48
C VAL A 136 -11.65 12.95 -23.59
N ILE A 137 -12.65 13.14 -24.45
CA ILE A 137 -13.31 14.43 -24.64
C ILE A 137 -14.24 14.70 -23.43
N PRO A 138 -14.01 15.75 -22.61
CA PRO A 138 -14.68 15.86 -21.31
C PRO A 138 -16.16 16.33 -21.36
N GLY A 139 -17.15 15.53 -20.93
CA GLY A 139 -18.61 15.75 -21.10
C GLY A 139 -19.26 16.95 -20.33
N THR A 140 -20.21 17.70 -20.92
CA THR A 140 -20.65 19.08 -20.54
C THR A 140 -21.42 19.19 -19.22
N SER A 141 -21.91 18.08 -18.68
CA SER A 141 -22.79 18.01 -17.51
C SER A 141 -22.48 16.80 -16.63
N GLY A 142 -21.24 16.32 -16.66
CA GLY A 142 -20.86 15.06 -16.03
C GLY A 142 -21.12 15.04 -14.52
N THR A 143 -21.44 13.87 -13.99
CA THR A 143 -21.40 13.55 -12.56
C THR A 143 -20.12 12.77 -12.27
N ASP A 144 -19.65 12.76 -11.03
CA ASP A 144 -18.62 11.78 -10.62
C ASP A 144 -19.21 10.35 -10.55
N ALA A 145 -18.38 9.38 -10.18
CA ALA A 145 -18.77 7.96 -10.06
C ALA A 145 -19.84 7.70 -8.99
N ASN A 146 -20.14 8.67 -8.12
CA ASN A 146 -21.16 8.59 -7.08
C ASN A 146 -22.46 9.31 -7.49
N GLY A 147 -22.57 9.79 -8.73
CA GLY A 147 -23.73 10.52 -9.21
C GLY A 147 -23.79 11.96 -8.71
N THR A 148 -22.73 12.47 -8.07
CA THR A 148 -22.63 13.87 -7.66
C THR A 148 -22.52 14.71 -8.92
N THR A 149 -23.46 15.63 -9.13
CA THR A 149 -23.34 16.58 -10.24
C THR A 149 -22.06 17.37 -10.03
N LEU A 150 -21.18 17.41 -11.03
CA LEU A 150 -19.98 18.24 -11.02
C LEU A 150 -20.39 19.72 -11.20
N CYS A 151 -21.28 20.19 -10.32
CA CYS A 151 -21.89 21.50 -10.35
C CYS A 151 -20.82 22.60 -10.27
N GLY A 152 -20.82 23.50 -11.26
CA GLY A 152 -20.58 24.93 -10.99
C GLY A 152 -19.21 25.53 -11.30
N GLY A 153 -18.28 24.83 -11.96
CA GLY A 153 -16.97 25.40 -12.34
C GLY A 153 -16.78 25.39 -13.85
N SER A 154 -16.18 26.43 -14.42
CA SER A 154 -15.90 26.48 -15.86
C SER A 154 -14.87 25.42 -16.22
N TRP A 155 -15.01 24.81 -17.39
CA TRP A 155 -14.08 23.82 -17.93
C TRP A 155 -12.60 24.29 -17.85
N PRO A 156 -11.62 23.41 -17.54
CA PRO A 156 -10.19 23.74 -17.62
C PRO A 156 -9.70 23.88 -19.07
N TYR A 157 -10.56 23.55 -20.04
CA TYR A 157 -10.41 23.90 -21.44
C TYR A 157 -11.42 25.02 -21.76
N ASP A 158 -11.17 25.80 -22.82
CA ASP A 158 -12.17 26.73 -23.33
C ASP A 158 -13.53 26.01 -23.52
N SER A 159 -14.64 26.59 -23.08
CA SER A 159 -15.97 25.96 -23.22
C SER A 159 -16.38 25.68 -24.67
N ARG A 160 -15.75 26.36 -25.64
CA ARG A 160 -15.92 26.15 -27.09
C ARG A 160 -15.02 25.05 -27.61
N ALA A 161 -14.21 24.44 -26.73
CA ALA A 161 -13.22 23.43 -27.08
C ALA A 161 -13.83 22.30 -27.90
N PHE A 162 -14.95 21.85 -27.35
CA PHE A 162 -15.69 20.71 -27.81
C PHE A 162 -17.19 21.06 -27.92
N SER A 163 -17.50 22.35 -28.14
CA SER A 163 -18.87 22.85 -28.27
C SER A 163 -19.45 22.56 -29.66
N THR A 164 -20.76 22.31 -29.69
CA THR A 164 -21.55 22.06 -30.90
C THR A 164 -22.05 23.34 -31.58
N SER A 165 -21.85 24.51 -30.94
CA SER A 165 -22.33 25.81 -31.43
C SER A 165 -21.20 26.67 -32.01
N GLY A 166 -21.26 26.96 -33.31
CA GLY A 166 -20.34 27.85 -34.03
C GLY A 166 -19.80 27.27 -35.35
N ASN A 167 -19.34 28.14 -36.26
CA ASN A 167 -18.69 27.78 -37.53
C ASN A 167 -17.16 27.73 -37.38
N THR A 168 -16.64 26.82 -36.56
CA THR A 168 -15.18 26.66 -36.42
C THR A 168 -14.77 25.26 -36.81
N GLU A 169 -13.86 25.14 -37.79
CA GLU A 169 -13.14 23.89 -38.05
C GLU A 169 -12.35 23.53 -36.80
N LYS A 170 -12.38 22.26 -36.38
CA LYS A 170 -11.53 21.73 -35.32
C LYS A 170 -10.48 20.86 -35.96
N VAL A 171 -9.22 21.11 -35.63
CA VAL A 171 -8.10 20.35 -36.19
C VAL A 171 -7.33 19.72 -35.04
N ILE A 172 -7.02 18.44 -35.16
CA ILE A 172 -5.98 17.81 -34.37
C ILE A 172 -4.87 17.36 -35.30
N THR A 173 -3.63 17.65 -34.93
CA THR A 173 -2.43 17.18 -35.60
C THR A 173 -1.60 16.36 -34.63
N ALA A 174 -1.02 15.28 -35.14
CA ALA A 174 -0.04 14.48 -34.43
C ALA A 174 1.02 14.01 -35.43
N ARG A 175 2.28 14.09 -35.03
CA ARG A 175 3.42 13.62 -35.83
C ARG A 175 4.49 13.03 -34.94
N VAL A 176 5.32 12.18 -35.51
CA VAL A 176 6.54 11.71 -34.84
C VAL A 176 7.45 12.91 -34.56
N ALA A 177 7.97 12.99 -33.34
CA ALA A 177 8.88 14.04 -32.95
C ALA A 177 10.26 13.84 -33.57
N THR A 178 10.92 14.94 -33.96
CA THR A 178 12.29 14.89 -34.45
C THR A 178 13.28 14.69 -33.30
N GLN A 179 14.46 14.15 -33.61
CA GLN A 179 15.50 13.94 -32.60
C GLN A 179 15.98 15.25 -31.95
N GLU A 180 15.95 16.37 -32.69
CA GLU A 180 16.28 17.71 -32.17
C GLU A 180 15.25 18.18 -31.14
N GLU A 181 13.95 17.98 -31.39
CA GLU A 181 12.87 18.30 -30.46
C GLU A 181 12.94 17.45 -29.19
N ILE A 182 13.20 16.15 -29.36
CA ILE A 182 13.37 15.19 -28.24
C ILE A 182 14.57 15.62 -27.37
N ASN A 183 15.69 16.03 -27.96
CA ASN A 183 16.91 16.35 -27.20
C ASN A 183 16.98 17.80 -26.69
N ALA A 184 16.05 18.67 -27.09
CA ALA A 184 16.04 20.07 -26.68
C ALA A 184 15.78 20.25 -25.18
N ARG A 185 16.47 21.22 -24.55
CA ARG A 185 16.15 21.63 -23.18
C ARG A 185 14.79 22.33 -23.17
N ARG A 186 13.83 21.81 -22.42
CA ARG A 186 12.43 22.31 -22.38
C ARG A 186 11.78 22.09 -21.01
N ASN A 187 10.54 22.57 -20.85
CA ASN A 187 9.68 22.16 -19.75
C ASN A 187 9.23 20.72 -19.99
N LEU A 188 9.83 19.78 -19.26
CA LEU A 188 9.54 18.35 -19.33
C LEU A 188 8.25 17.95 -18.62
N ALA A 189 7.66 18.85 -17.82
CA ALA A 189 6.38 18.64 -17.16
C ALA A 189 5.19 19.04 -18.05
N LEU A 190 5.39 19.86 -19.08
CA LEU A 190 4.31 20.36 -19.94
C LEU A 190 3.53 19.22 -20.61
N ASN A 191 2.25 19.09 -20.27
CA ASN A 191 1.30 18.23 -20.96
C ASN A 191 -0.13 18.77 -20.82
N PRO A 192 -0.62 19.57 -21.79
CA PRO A 192 -2.00 20.06 -21.79
C PRO A 192 -3.02 18.95 -22.11
N PHE A 193 -2.54 17.76 -22.49
CA PHE A 193 -3.37 16.60 -22.81
C PHE A 193 -3.43 15.59 -21.66
N ASP A 194 -2.85 15.91 -20.51
CA ASP A 194 -2.94 15.06 -19.35
C ASP A 194 -4.41 14.88 -18.93
N LEU A 195 -4.75 13.64 -18.60
CA LEU A 195 -6.10 13.26 -18.24
C LEU A 195 -6.22 13.20 -16.73
N ARG A 196 -7.46 13.31 -16.26
CA ARG A 196 -7.80 12.91 -14.91
C ARG A 196 -7.53 11.41 -14.81
N GLY A 197 -6.34 11.04 -14.35
CA GLY A 197 -6.03 9.71 -13.85
C GLY A 197 -7.07 9.37 -12.78
N ASN A 198 -7.43 8.11 -12.67
CA ASN A 198 -8.51 7.62 -11.83
C ASN A 198 -8.14 7.68 -10.32
N ASP A 199 -7.82 8.88 -9.83
CA ASP A 199 -6.96 9.06 -8.66
C ASP A 199 -7.71 9.39 -7.37
N ASN A 200 -9.02 9.66 -7.43
CA ASN A 200 -9.82 10.06 -6.26
C ASN A 200 -11.22 9.40 -6.14
N SER A 201 -11.54 8.38 -6.94
CA SER A 201 -12.81 7.66 -6.74
C SER A 201 -12.59 6.28 -6.15
N LEU A 202 -13.17 6.08 -4.96
CA LEU A 202 -13.47 4.82 -4.27
C LEU A 202 -14.37 3.86 -5.10
N SER A 203 -14.22 3.79 -6.43
CA SER A 203 -14.97 2.88 -7.27
C SER A 203 -14.22 2.56 -8.56
N GLY A 204 -13.99 1.26 -8.79
CA GLY A 204 -13.39 0.68 -9.98
C GLY A 204 -14.25 0.78 -11.25
N ALA A 205 -14.87 1.93 -11.52
CA ALA A 205 -15.86 2.07 -12.59
C ALA A 205 -15.30 2.60 -13.94
N ASN A 206 -14.11 3.21 -14.00
CA ASN A 206 -13.56 3.73 -15.26
C ASN A 206 -12.58 2.75 -15.92
N LYS A 207 -13.12 1.66 -16.49
CA LYS A 207 -12.38 0.56 -17.11
C LYS A 207 -11.59 0.90 -18.41
N LYS A 208 -11.44 2.17 -18.81
CA LYS A 208 -10.90 2.54 -20.14
C LYS A 208 -9.96 3.74 -20.23
N SER A 209 -9.80 4.54 -19.17
CA SER A 209 -8.93 5.73 -19.21
C SER A 209 -7.61 5.44 -18.49
N ASP A 210 -6.84 4.48 -19.00
CA ASP A 210 -5.48 4.21 -18.54
C ASP A 210 -4.58 5.36 -19.03
N SER A 211 -3.96 6.12 -18.10
CA SER A 211 -2.97 7.15 -18.47
C SER A 211 -1.73 6.48 -19.07
N ASN A 212 -1.70 6.41 -20.40
CA ASN A 212 -0.56 5.91 -21.19
C ASN A 212 0.28 7.05 -21.78
N VAL A 213 -0.05 8.29 -21.45
CA VAL A 213 0.63 9.49 -21.94
C VAL A 213 1.20 10.29 -20.81
N PHE A 214 2.44 10.73 -21.00
CA PHE A 214 3.25 11.41 -20.01
C PHE A 214 3.84 12.71 -20.57
N PRO A 215 4.20 13.67 -19.72
CA PRO A 215 4.13 13.65 -18.25
C PRO A 215 2.69 13.62 -17.69
N HIS A 216 2.51 13.00 -16.52
CA HIS A 216 1.24 12.88 -15.82
C HIS A 216 1.35 13.52 -14.44
N ALA A 217 0.40 14.38 -14.08
CA ALA A 217 0.35 15.02 -12.78
C ALA A 217 -0.58 14.27 -11.82
N TYR A 218 -0.08 14.00 -10.62
CA TYR A 218 -0.79 13.33 -9.55
C TYR A 218 -0.79 14.20 -8.28
N ALA A 219 -1.87 14.13 -7.50
CA ALA A 219 -1.92 14.70 -6.15
C ALA A 219 -2.79 13.84 -5.25
N ASN A 220 -2.44 13.73 -3.96
CA ASN A 220 -3.24 12.98 -2.99
C ASN A 220 -4.55 13.69 -2.59
N ARG A 221 -4.68 14.99 -2.89
CA ARG A 221 -5.86 15.81 -2.57
C ARG A 221 -6.22 16.75 -3.70
N VAL A 222 -7.53 16.97 -3.86
CA VAL A 222 -8.13 17.94 -4.79
C VAL A 222 -9.27 18.67 -4.09
N THR A 223 -9.22 19.99 -4.07
CA THR A 223 -10.21 20.86 -3.42
C THR A 223 -11.61 20.60 -3.97
N ASP A 224 -12.55 20.23 -3.08
CA ASP A 224 -13.94 19.92 -3.39
C ASP A 224 -14.16 18.92 -4.55
N ASN A 225 -13.13 18.13 -4.91
CA ASN A 225 -13.13 17.26 -6.09
C ASN A 225 -13.51 17.99 -7.41
N LYS A 226 -13.20 19.29 -7.50
CA LYS A 226 -13.54 20.19 -8.61
C LYS A 226 -12.50 20.15 -9.73
N ARG A 227 -12.96 20.31 -10.99
CA ARG A 227 -12.11 20.17 -12.20
C ARG A 227 -11.09 21.29 -12.34
N GLU A 228 -11.44 22.49 -11.92
CA GLU A 228 -10.58 23.67 -11.92
C GLU A 228 -9.41 23.59 -10.92
N PHE A 229 -9.39 22.55 -10.07
CA PHE A 229 -8.39 22.27 -9.03
C PHE A 229 -7.59 20.98 -9.24
N GLU A 230 -7.78 20.30 -10.37
CA GLU A 230 -7.11 19.02 -10.68
C GLU A 230 -5.59 19.20 -10.87
N PRO A 231 -4.76 18.19 -10.50
CA PRO A 231 -3.30 18.27 -10.60
C PRO A 231 -2.80 18.56 -12.02
N ARG A 232 -3.43 17.99 -13.05
CA ARG A 232 -3.09 18.25 -14.46
C ARG A 232 -3.08 19.74 -14.86
N ASN A 233 -3.86 20.56 -14.17
CA ASN A 233 -3.94 21.99 -14.46
C ASN A 233 -2.64 22.72 -14.11
N ALA A 234 -1.80 22.14 -13.25
CA ALA A 234 -0.50 22.70 -12.90
C ALA A 234 0.62 22.32 -13.89
N ILE A 235 0.29 21.62 -14.98
CA ILE A 235 1.26 21.23 -16.01
C ILE A 235 0.75 21.49 -17.44
N ASP A 236 -0.31 22.29 -17.58
CA ASP A 236 -0.97 22.53 -18.87
C ASP A 236 -0.35 23.70 -19.65
N GLY A 237 0.57 24.44 -19.04
CA GLY A 237 1.29 25.57 -19.64
C GLY A 237 0.68 26.94 -19.39
N TYR A 238 -0.44 27.05 -18.67
CA TYR A 238 -1.10 28.32 -18.39
C TYR A 238 -0.64 28.93 -17.06
N GLU A 239 -0.02 30.11 -17.11
CA GLU A 239 0.50 30.82 -15.92
C GLU A 239 -0.44 31.90 -15.36
N TYR A 240 -1.69 31.95 -15.82
CA TYR A 240 -2.62 32.99 -15.40
C TYR A 240 -3.10 32.74 -13.98
N ASN A 241 -2.66 33.58 -13.04
CA ASN A 241 -2.80 33.32 -11.61
C ASN A 241 -3.56 34.40 -10.83
N ALA A 242 -4.25 35.29 -11.54
CA ALA A 242 -5.01 36.38 -10.94
C ALA A 242 -6.45 36.00 -10.50
N SER A 243 -6.91 34.76 -10.74
CA SER A 243 -8.27 34.29 -10.45
C SER A 243 -8.31 32.74 -10.29
N HIS A 244 -9.50 32.12 -10.14
CA HIS A 244 -9.64 30.66 -9.93
C HIS A 244 -10.90 29.97 -10.50
N VAL A 245 -11.90 30.69 -11.04
CA VAL A 245 -13.24 30.11 -11.32
C VAL A 245 -13.40 29.63 -12.79
N SER A 246 -12.51 30.06 -13.69
CA SER A 246 -12.63 29.74 -15.11
C SER A 246 -11.33 29.71 -15.87
N PHE A 247 -11.27 28.91 -16.94
CA PHE A 247 -10.22 29.02 -17.95
C PHE A 247 -9.95 30.49 -18.32
N PRO A 248 -8.69 30.94 -18.40
CA PRO A 248 -7.46 30.14 -18.30
C PRO A 248 -6.81 30.15 -16.90
N TYR A 249 -7.60 30.36 -15.83
CA TYR A 249 -7.12 30.49 -14.43
C TYR A 249 -7.25 29.20 -13.61
N GLN A 250 -7.22 28.03 -14.27
CA GLN A 250 -7.19 26.75 -13.59
C GLN A 250 -5.90 26.58 -12.78
N SER A 251 -5.94 25.72 -11.76
CA SER A 251 -4.80 25.47 -10.87
C SER A 251 -4.92 24.06 -10.27
N TRP A 252 -3.91 23.62 -9.53
CA TRP A 252 -4.07 22.57 -8.53
C TRP A 252 -4.32 23.20 -7.16
N GLY A 253 -5.27 22.67 -6.38
CA GLY A 253 -5.50 23.08 -5.00
C GLY A 253 -5.80 21.90 -4.09
N CYS A 254 -5.17 21.83 -2.93
CA CYS A 254 -5.23 20.69 -2.01
C CYS A 254 -6.21 20.82 -0.83
N GLY A 255 -6.86 21.97 -0.65
CA GLY A 255 -7.62 22.30 0.57
C GLY A 255 -6.70 22.69 1.75
N ASN A 256 -7.27 22.90 2.96
CA ASN A 256 -6.57 23.46 4.15
C ASN A 256 -6.70 22.66 5.43
N GLU A 257 -6.93 21.36 5.31
CA GLU A 257 -7.29 20.56 6.48
C GLU A 257 -6.06 19.85 7.05
N GLU A 258 -5.13 19.43 6.19
CA GLU A 258 -4.03 18.52 6.54
C GLU A 258 -2.68 18.95 5.95
N ILE A 259 -1.59 18.64 6.67
CA ILE A 259 -0.20 18.94 6.26
C ILE A 259 0.37 17.91 5.28
N ASP A 260 -0.40 16.87 4.95
CA ASP A 260 0.02 15.73 4.11
C ASP A 260 -0.12 16.00 2.61
N SER A 261 -0.46 17.23 2.21
CA SER A 261 -0.72 17.58 0.80
C SER A 261 0.53 17.39 -0.07
N GLU A 262 0.36 16.70 -1.19
CA GLU A 262 1.42 16.41 -2.15
C GLU A 262 0.97 16.59 -3.60
N PHE A 263 1.92 16.97 -4.45
CA PHE A 263 1.77 17.07 -5.90
C PHE A 263 2.97 16.44 -6.57
N SER A 264 2.77 15.65 -7.60
CA SER A 264 3.83 14.92 -8.29
C SER A 264 3.67 15.02 -9.80
N VAL A 265 4.78 15.07 -10.51
CA VAL A 265 4.85 14.89 -11.97
C VAL A 265 5.63 13.62 -12.26
N LEU A 266 4.97 12.67 -12.93
CA LEU A 266 5.58 11.45 -13.44
C LEU A 266 5.92 11.65 -14.91
N PHE A 267 7.11 11.27 -15.37
CA PHE A 267 7.55 11.48 -16.76
C PHE A 267 7.37 10.25 -17.65
N GLY A 268 7.11 9.07 -17.08
CA GLY A 268 7.05 7.78 -17.79
C GLY A 268 8.39 7.27 -18.33
N ARG A 269 9.44 8.08 -18.20
CA ARG A 269 10.79 7.88 -18.71
C ARG A 269 11.78 8.63 -17.84
N TYR A 270 13.08 8.45 -18.08
CA TYR A 270 14.11 9.21 -17.39
C TYR A 270 14.42 10.53 -18.09
N VAL A 271 14.62 11.57 -17.31
CA VAL A 271 14.96 12.91 -17.78
C VAL A 271 16.09 13.51 -16.93
N GLU A 272 16.99 14.28 -17.55
CA GLU A 272 18.01 15.08 -16.85
C GLU A 272 17.46 16.47 -16.58
N ILE A 273 17.22 16.80 -15.30
CA ILE A 273 16.65 18.07 -14.85
C ILE A 273 17.70 18.96 -14.20
N ASP A 274 17.57 20.28 -14.36
CA ASP A 274 18.49 21.28 -13.81
C ASP A 274 17.81 22.45 -13.09
N GLN A 275 16.50 22.66 -13.29
CA GLN A 275 15.75 23.77 -12.73
C GLN A 275 14.26 23.41 -12.60
N ILE A 276 13.62 23.91 -11.55
CA ILE A 276 12.16 23.85 -11.35
C ILE A 276 11.64 25.27 -11.17
N ASP A 277 10.58 25.64 -11.89
CA ASP A 277 9.86 26.90 -11.67
C ASP A 277 8.48 26.62 -11.08
N ILE A 278 8.14 27.33 -10.00
CA ILE A 278 6.87 27.17 -9.29
C ILE A 278 6.10 28.49 -9.36
N THR A 279 4.90 28.45 -9.91
CA THR A 279 3.98 29.59 -9.96
C THR A 279 2.80 29.33 -9.05
N LEU A 280 2.69 30.12 -7.98
CA LEU A 280 1.58 30.04 -7.04
C LEU A 280 0.38 30.84 -7.54
N ARG A 281 -0.81 30.44 -7.12
CA ARG A 281 -2.00 31.26 -7.32
C ARG A 281 -1.93 32.52 -6.47
N ALA A 282 -2.19 33.67 -7.09
CA ALA A 282 -1.94 34.97 -6.53
C ALA A 282 -3.20 35.85 -6.48
N GLN A 283 -4.34 35.26 -6.11
CA GLN A 283 -5.58 36.01 -5.85
C GLN A 283 -5.62 36.53 -4.40
N TRP A 284 -4.53 37.16 -3.96
CA TRP A 284 -4.44 37.71 -2.60
C TRP A 284 -5.20 39.02 -2.52
N ASN A 285 -6.41 38.97 -1.98
CA ASN A 285 -7.18 40.16 -1.67
C ASN A 285 -6.67 40.80 -0.37
N LEU A 286 -6.83 42.12 -0.25
CA LEU A 286 -6.57 42.78 1.03
C LEU A 286 -7.54 42.25 2.09
N PRO A 287 -7.10 42.06 3.35
CA PRO A 287 -7.99 41.67 4.43
C PRO A 287 -9.13 42.67 4.58
N GLN A 288 -10.37 42.22 4.38
CA GLN A 288 -11.57 43.05 4.54
C GLN A 288 -12.62 42.35 5.41
N PRO A 289 -13.29 43.08 6.33
CA PRO A 289 -14.41 42.53 7.08
C PRO A 289 -15.50 42.13 6.10
N ASN A 290 -15.93 40.87 6.16
CA ASN A 290 -17.01 40.30 5.34
C ASN A 290 -16.69 40.03 3.85
N ASN A 291 -15.42 39.90 3.45
CA ASN A 291 -15.06 39.51 2.08
C ASN A 291 -14.77 38.00 1.96
N ALA A 292 -15.66 37.25 1.30
CA ALA A 292 -15.46 35.82 1.04
C ALA A 292 -14.36 35.53 -0.01
N ASN A 293 -13.96 36.55 -0.78
CA ASN A 293 -12.90 36.42 -1.77
C ASN A 293 -11.49 36.51 -1.16
N ASP A 294 -11.35 36.89 0.12
CA ASP A 294 -10.06 36.84 0.82
C ASP A 294 -9.77 35.42 1.34
N HIS A 295 -9.42 34.52 0.42
CA HIS A 295 -9.20 33.10 0.71
C HIS A 295 -7.85 32.53 0.27
N ASP A 296 -7.05 33.26 -0.53
CA ASP A 296 -5.74 32.79 -1.00
C ASP A 296 -4.60 33.19 -0.07
N ILE A 297 -3.66 32.27 0.13
CA ILE A 297 -2.34 32.47 0.74
C ILE A 297 -1.26 31.76 -0.10
N ASN A 298 -0.02 31.73 0.38
CA ASN A 298 1.07 30.96 -0.21
C ASN A 298 1.65 29.97 0.82
N TRP A 299 2.16 28.84 0.33
CA TRP A 299 3.06 28.03 1.14
C TRP A 299 4.34 28.81 1.41
N SER A 300 4.87 28.74 2.63
CA SER A 300 6.13 29.37 3.03
C SER A 300 7.35 28.48 2.74
N SER A 301 7.13 27.18 2.66
CA SER A 301 8.15 26.17 2.40
C SER A 301 7.53 24.93 1.77
N ALA A 302 8.36 24.08 1.20
CA ALA A 302 8.02 22.76 0.70
C ALA A 302 9.29 21.89 0.62
N THR A 303 9.13 20.61 0.35
CA THR A 303 10.23 19.70 0.01
C THR A 303 10.02 19.16 -1.40
N LEU A 304 11.07 19.22 -2.23
CA LEU A 304 11.13 18.50 -3.49
C LEU A 304 11.76 17.13 -3.27
N GLU A 305 11.03 16.05 -3.56
CA GLU A 305 11.50 14.67 -3.55
C GLU A 305 11.66 14.18 -5.00
N PHE A 306 12.73 13.42 -5.24
CA PHE A 306 13.09 12.91 -6.56
C PHE A 306 13.04 11.39 -6.60
N SER A 307 12.93 10.81 -7.80
CA SER A 307 12.87 9.35 -8.00
C SER A 307 14.12 8.57 -7.62
N ASP A 308 15.23 9.24 -7.33
CA ASP A 308 16.45 8.65 -6.74
C ASP A 308 16.38 8.57 -5.20
N GLY A 309 15.28 9.04 -4.61
CA GLY A 309 15.01 9.14 -3.17
C GLY A 309 15.72 10.29 -2.47
N THR A 310 16.35 11.21 -3.21
CA THR A 310 16.93 12.42 -2.63
C THR A 310 15.86 13.50 -2.45
N GLU A 311 16.12 14.41 -1.51
CA GLU A 311 15.19 15.49 -1.16
C GLU A 311 15.92 16.84 -1.15
N LEU A 312 15.19 17.89 -1.50
CA LEU A 312 15.64 19.28 -1.49
C LEU A 312 14.58 20.15 -0.81
N PRO A 313 14.80 20.57 0.45
CA PRO A 313 13.96 21.57 1.10
C PRO A 313 14.05 22.90 0.36
N ILE A 314 12.90 23.55 0.15
CA ILE A 314 12.79 24.84 -0.54
C ILE A 314 11.98 25.84 0.28
N THR A 315 12.29 27.12 0.11
CA THR A 315 11.52 28.23 0.66
C THR A 315 10.73 28.90 -0.44
N LEU A 316 9.45 29.16 -0.17
CA LEU A 316 8.54 29.80 -1.11
C LEU A 316 8.17 31.19 -0.58
N LYS A 317 8.18 32.16 -1.48
CA LYS A 317 7.83 33.56 -1.19
C LYS A 317 6.41 33.84 -1.67
N LYS A 318 5.76 34.80 -1.02
CA LYS A 318 4.48 35.37 -1.46
C LYS A 318 4.69 36.26 -2.70
N LEU A 319 4.95 35.65 -3.86
CA LEU A 319 5.20 36.31 -5.14
C LEU A 319 4.24 35.81 -6.21
N ALA A 320 3.67 36.74 -6.98
CA ALA A 320 2.82 36.40 -8.12
C ALA A 320 3.64 35.95 -9.34
N SER A 321 4.92 36.34 -9.43
CA SER A 321 5.82 35.88 -10.49
C SER A 321 6.30 34.44 -10.23
N PRO A 322 6.61 33.67 -11.30
CA PRO A 322 7.25 32.36 -11.17
C PRO A 322 8.50 32.40 -10.29
N GLN A 323 8.65 31.39 -9.43
CA GLN A 323 9.78 31.24 -8.52
C GLN A 323 10.74 30.18 -9.05
N THR A 324 11.92 30.59 -9.48
CA THR A 324 12.94 29.71 -10.05
C THR A 324 13.83 29.09 -8.98
N ILE A 325 13.86 27.76 -8.94
CA ILE A 325 14.69 26.93 -8.08
C ILE A 325 15.69 26.20 -8.97
N LYS A 326 16.96 26.63 -8.93
CA LYS A 326 18.04 25.90 -9.62
C LYS A 326 18.50 24.75 -8.75
N LEU A 327 18.61 23.56 -9.34
CA LEU A 327 19.14 22.41 -8.63
C LEU A 327 20.65 22.59 -8.39
N PRO A 328 21.17 22.24 -7.20
CA PRO A 328 22.61 22.30 -6.93
C PRO A 328 23.43 21.49 -7.93
N GLU A 329 22.88 20.35 -8.34
CA GLU A 329 23.43 19.45 -9.35
C GLU A 329 22.30 18.96 -10.24
N LYS A 330 22.62 18.65 -11.50
CA LYS A 330 21.66 18.04 -12.41
C LYS A 330 21.27 16.65 -11.91
N LYS A 331 20.00 16.28 -12.07
CA LYS A 331 19.48 14.99 -11.63
C LYS A 331 18.86 14.21 -12.77
N ILE A 332 19.09 12.91 -12.81
CA ILE A 332 18.41 11.99 -13.74
C ILE A 332 17.27 11.32 -12.97
N VAL A 333 16.03 11.66 -13.30
CA VAL A 333 14.84 11.26 -12.54
C VAL A 333 13.71 10.82 -13.45
N SER A 334 12.79 10.02 -12.92
CA SER A 334 11.57 9.57 -13.59
C SER A 334 10.30 10.23 -13.06
N TRP A 335 10.38 10.89 -11.89
CA TRP A 335 9.33 11.71 -11.31
C TRP A 335 9.92 12.75 -10.35
N VAL A 336 9.15 13.82 -10.10
CA VAL A 336 9.41 14.84 -9.08
C VAL A 336 8.16 15.03 -8.24
N ARG A 337 8.30 15.12 -6.93
CA ARG A 337 7.21 15.33 -5.97
C ARG A 337 7.46 16.57 -5.11
N LEU A 338 6.44 17.39 -4.95
CA LEU A 338 6.33 18.50 -4.01
C LEU A 338 5.51 18.03 -2.80
N LYS A 339 6.09 18.10 -1.60
CA LYS A 339 5.46 17.66 -0.34
C LYS A 339 5.82 18.57 0.84
N ASP A 340 5.41 18.18 2.04
CA ASP A 340 5.63 18.91 3.30
C ASP A 340 5.08 20.35 3.23
N LEU A 341 3.88 20.47 2.69
CA LEU A 341 3.21 21.74 2.43
C LEU A 341 2.47 22.20 3.71
N PRO A 342 2.82 23.36 4.29
CA PRO A 342 2.22 23.82 5.54
C PRO A 342 0.77 24.29 5.35
N ILE A 343 -0.06 24.08 6.37
CA ILE A 343 -1.43 24.63 6.42
C ILE A 343 -1.38 26.11 6.84
N SER A 344 -2.34 26.91 6.34
CA SER A 344 -2.57 28.28 6.79
C SER A 344 -3.02 28.37 8.26
N GLU A 345 -2.43 29.30 9.01
CA GLU A 345 -2.99 29.76 10.29
C GLU A 345 -4.06 30.86 10.09
N GLU A 346 -4.13 31.48 8.91
CA GLU A 346 -5.12 32.51 8.59
C GLU A 346 -6.49 31.91 8.20
N THR A 347 -7.57 32.60 8.60
CA THR A 347 -8.96 32.23 8.29
C THR A 347 -9.67 33.26 7.40
N ILE A 348 -10.68 32.80 6.67
CA ILE A 348 -11.59 33.59 5.85
C ILE A 348 -12.49 34.38 6.80
N PRO A 349 -12.55 35.74 6.71
CA PRO A 349 -13.28 36.57 7.67
C PRO A 349 -14.79 36.28 7.77
N VAL A 350 -15.41 35.76 6.71
CA VAL A 350 -16.87 35.57 6.61
C VAL A 350 -17.35 34.29 7.29
N ASP A 351 -16.62 33.19 7.09
CA ASP A 351 -17.09 31.85 7.48
C ASP A 351 -16.11 31.10 8.39
N GLY A 352 -14.94 31.69 8.69
CA GLY A 352 -13.94 31.13 9.60
C GLY A 352 -13.15 29.96 9.04
N ARG A 353 -13.39 29.51 7.79
CA ARG A 353 -12.57 28.45 7.18
C ARG A 353 -11.14 28.92 7.00
N ARG A 354 -10.16 28.03 7.02
CA ARG A 354 -8.76 28.40 6.74
C ARG A 354 -8.61 28.88 5.30
N LYS A 355 -7.74 29.86 5.06
CA LYS A 355 -7.30 30.29 3.72
C LYS A 355 -6.37 29.25 3.08
N PHE A 356 -6.39 29.10 1.76
CA PHE A 356 -5.61 28.06 1.03
C PHE A 356 -4.55 28.60 0.10
N SER A 357 -3.55 27.76 -0.12
CA SER A 357 -2.59 27.90 -1.20
C SER A 357 -3.01 27.02 -2.38
N ALA A 358 -2.65 27.45 -3.59
CA ALA A 358 -2.85 26.70 -4.82
C ALA A 358 -1.65 26.90 -5.74
N LEU A 359 -1.42 25.91 -6.61
CA LEU A 359 -0.34 25.87 -7.58
C LEU A 359 -0.91 26.12 -8.97
N THR A 360 -0.52 27.22 -9.61
CA THR A 360 -0.95 27.52 -10.98
C THR A 360 -0.15 26.73 -12.00
N GLU A 361 1.18 26.66 -11.85
CA GLU A 361 2.05 25.99 -12.83
C GLU A 361 3.30 25.44 -12.15
N PHE A 362 3.73 24.25 -12.56
CA PHE A 362 4.92 23.53 -12.09
C PHE A 362 5.77 23.11 -13.29
N LYS A 363 6.83 23.87 -13.57
CA LYS A 363 7.72 23.60 -14.71
C LYS A 363 8.96 22.87 -14.26
N VAL A 364 9.33 21.84 -14.99
CA VAL A 364 10.57 21.09 -14.77
C VAL A 364 11.45 21.22 -16.00
N TRP A 365 12.54 21.97 -15.89
CA TRP A 365 13.44 22.23 -17.01
C TRP A 365 14.56 21.21 -17.09
N GLY A 366 14.76 20.70 -18.29
CA GLY A 366 15.76 19.67 -18.55
C GLY A 366 15.67 19.12 -19.97
N LYS A 367 16.28 17.96 -20.19
CA LYS A 367 16.27 17.21 -21.45
C LYS A 367 16.06 15.71 -21.20
N GLU A 368 15.89 14.93 -22.25
CA GLU A 368 15.81 13.47 -22.14
C GLU A 368 17.09 12.85 -21.60
N ALA A 369 16.95 11.74 -20.88
CA ALA A 369 18.04 10.90 -20.42
C ALA A 369 17.71 9.43 -20.71
N SER A 370 18.74 8.63 -20.99
CA SER A 370 18.57 7.20 -21.23
C SER A 370 18.52 6.41 -19.91
N TYR A 371 17.90 5.22 -19.95
CA TYR A 371 17.85 4.32 -18.79
C TYR A 371 19.26 3.87 -18.35
N GLU A 372 20.23 3.80 -19.27
CA GLU A 372 21.62 3.45 -18.95
C GLU A 372 22.29 4.52 -18.09
N GLN A 373 21.93 5.80 -18.31
CA GLN A 373 22.44 6.93 -17.53
C GLN A 373 21.84 7.00 -16.13
N ALA A 374 20.65 6.41 -15.93
CA ALA A 374 20.01 6.35 -14.62
C ALA A 374 20.77 5.41 -13.67
N THR A 375 20.93 5.86 -12.44
CA THR A 375 21.51 5.10 -11.34
C THR A 375 20.41 4.57 -10.42
N LEU A 376 20.65 3.41 -9.80
CA LEU A 376 19.76 2.96 -8.72
C LEU A 376 19.85 3.94 -7.52
N PRO A 377 18.75 4.13 -6.78
CA PRO A 377 18.79 4.78 -5.48
C PRO A 377 19.79 4.11 -4.53
N SER A 378 20.22 4.84 -3.51
CA SER A 378 20.97 4.23 -2.40
C SER A 378 20.15 3.11 -1.74
N ALA A 379 20.81 2.13 -1.13
CA ALA A 379 20.12 1.05 -0.43
C ALA A 379 19.18 1.57 0.68
N LYS A 380 19.56 2.65 1.37
CA LYS A 380 18.67 3.33 2.34
C LYS A 380 17.39 3.86 1.68
N ASN A 381 17.50 4.49 0.51
CA ASN A 381 16.34 4.98 -0.22
C ASN A 381 15.46 3.83 -0.76
N LEU A 382 16.06 2.69 -1.13
CA LEU A 382 15.30 1.49 -1.47
C LEU A 382 14.51 0.93 -0.29
N VAL A 383 15.10 0.92 0.92
CA VAL A 383 14.39 0.56 2.16
C VAL A 383 13.24 1.52 2.45
N ASN A 384 13.49 2.84 2.35
CA ASN A 384 12.45 3.86 2.53
C ASN A 384 11.31 3.68 1.52
N LEU A 385 11.62 3.33 0.27
CA LEU A 385 10.61 3.04 -0.75
C LEU A 385 9.81 1.78 -0.41
N ALA A 386 10.45 0.73 0.08
CA ALA A 386 9.76 -0.49 0.53
C ALA A 386 8.79 -0.19 1.69
N GLN A 387 9.21 0.61 2.67
CA GLN A 387 8.35 1.10 3.75
C GLN A 387 7.18 1.91 3.19
N LYS A 388 7.43 2.84 2.28
CA LYS A 388 6.39 3.68 1.67
C LYS A 388 5.35 2.83 0.92
N VAL A 389 5.78 1.83 0.14
CA VAL A 389 4.89 0.90 -0.56
C VAL A 389 4.03 0.09 0.42
N ASN A 390 4.65 -0.45 1.48
CA ASN A 390 3.93 -1.23 2.48
C ASN A 390 2.91 -0.35 3.24
N ASP A 391 3.34 0.82 3.70
CA ASP A 391 2.51 1.79 4.43
C ASP A 391 1.33 2.29 3.58
N TYR A 392 1.54 2.53 2.27
CA TYR A 392 0.47 2.94 1.37
C TYR A 392 -0.64 1.87 1.32
N TRP A 393 -0.26 0.60 1.16
CA TRP A 393 -1.25 -0.49 1.12
C TRP A 393 -1.97 -0.67 2.45
N ILE A 394 -1.25 -0.59 3.57
CA ILE A 394 -1.83 -0.71 4.92
C ILE A 394 -2.85 0.42 5.20
N LYS A 395 -2.62 1.64 4.68
CA LYS A 395 -3.53 2.78 4.86
C LYS A 395 -4.74 2.75 3.93
N THR A 396 -4.56 2.34 2.68
CA THR A 396 -5.53 2.60 1.60
C THR A 396 -6.16 1.35 1.02
N GLY A 397 -5.55 0.19 1.23
CA GLY A 397 -5.93 -1.05 0.56
C GLY A 397 -5.76 -1.06 -0.94
N GLY A 398 -4.93 -0.17 -1.49
CA GLY A 398 -4.77 -0.06 -2.94
C GLY A 398 -5.90 0.69 -3.63
N ASN A 399 -6.69 1.48 -2.88
CA ASN A 399 -7.80 2.26 -3.43
C ASN A 399 -8.88 1.39 -4.12
N THR A 400 -9.20 0.21 -3.55
CA THR A 400 -10.17 -0.75 -4.12
C THR A 400 -11.62 -0.27 -4.07
N GLY A 401 -11.87 0.91 -3.50
CA GLY A 401 -13.22 1.46 -3.43
C GLY A 401 -14.21 0.63 -2.63
N ASN A 402 -15.48 0.63 -3.04
CA ASN A 402 -16.57 -0.15 -2.43
C ASN A 402 -16.30 -1.68 -2.35
N ASP A 403 -15.30 -2.20 -3.09
CA ASP A 403 -14.88 -3.60 -3.08
C ASP A 403 -13.85 -3.94 -1.98
N ALA A 404 -13.45 -3.01 -1.11
CA ALA A 404 -12.55 -3.30 0.02
C ALA A 404 -13.08 -4.39 0.98
N SER A 405 -14.39 -4.64 0.97
CA SER A 405 -15.06 -5.70 1.75
C SER A 405 -15.12 -7.06 1.04
N ASN A 406 -14.73 -7.14 -0.23
CA ASN A 406 -14.74 -8.37 -1.00
C ASN A 406 -13.56 -9.26 -0.58
N TYR A 407 -13.84 -10.50 -0.20
CA TYR A 407 -12.85 -11.47 0.26
C TYR A 407 -11.73 -11.75 -0.76
N ASN A 408 -12.02 -11.54 -2.06
CA ASN A 408 -11.04 -11.70 -3.13
C ASN A 408 -10.16 -10.45 -3.35
N HIS A 409 -10.43 -9.34 -2.66
CA HIS A 409 -9.66 -8.10 -2.82
C HIS A 409 -8.67 -7.92 -1.68
N GLY A 410 -7.44 -7.57 -2.04
CA GLY A 410 -6.23 -7.71 -1.23
C GLY A 410 -6.07 -6.90 0.06
N HIS A 411 -7.10 -6.19 0.54
CA HIS A 411 -7.04 -5.39 1.77
C HIS A 411 -7.93 -5.90 2.91
N SER A 412 -8.50 -7.09 2.75
CA SER A 412 -9.34 -7.65 3.82
C SER A 412 -8.51 -8.05 5.04
N ILE A 413 -8.81 -7.43 6.19
CA ILE A 413 -8.29 -7.86 7.50
C ILE A 413 -9.07 -9.06 8.08
N THR A 414 -10.06 -9.57 7.35
CA THR A 414 -11.00 -10.63 7.77
C THR A 414 -11.08 -11.79 6.77
N SER A 415 -10.16 -11.85 5.80
CA SER A 415 -10.07 -12.93 4.83
C SER A 415 -8.65 -13.49 4.76
N GLU A 416 -8.57 -14.82 4.80
CA GLU A 416 -7.33 -15.60 4.61
C GLU A 416 -7.12 -16.05 3.17
N PHE A 417 -7.99 -15.62 2.25
CA PHE A 417 -7.85 -16.01 0.86
C PHE A 417 -6.53 -15.51 0.26
N TRP A 418 -6.08 -16.15 -0.82
CA TRP A 418 -4.71 -15.95 -1.33
C TRP A 418 -4.37 -14.48 -1.55
N ALA A 419 -5.28 -13.69 -2.14
CA ALA A 419 -4.99 -12.31 -2.50
C ALA A 419 -4.62 -11.46 -1.26
N PRO A 420 -5.47 -11.31 -0.22
CA PRO A 420 -5.05 -10.67 1.04
C PRO A 420 -3.80 -11.30 1.65
N SER A 421 -3.74 -12.63 1.71
CA SER A 421 -2.64 -13.38 2.34
C SER A 421 -1.26 -13.08 1.72
N VAL A 422 -1.18 -12.92 0.40
CA VAL A 422 0.09 -12.54 -0.26
C VAL A 422 0.58 -11.19 0.26
N PHE A 423 -0.30 -10.22 0.52
CA PHE A 423 0.12 -8.94 1.09
C PHE A 423 0.93 -9.16 2.37
N TYR A 424 0.40 -9.98 3.28
CA TYR A 424 1.03 -10.26 4.55
C TYR A 424 2.39 -10.95 4.42
N THR A 425 2.59 -11.79 3.39
CA THR A 425 3.92 -12.35 3.12
C THR A 425 4.95 -11.27 2.79
N GLY A 426 4.57 -10.23 2.05
CA GLY A 426 5.41 -9.06 1.79
C GLY A 426 5.59 -8.16 3.01
N ASN A 427 4.53 -7.97 3.80
CA ASN A 427 4.56 -7.22 5.06
C ASN A 427 5.51 -7.85 6.08
N MET A 428 5.60 -9.19 6.15
CA MET A 428 6.60 -9.87 6.97
C MET A 428 8.02 -9.61 6.46
N GLU A 429 8.26 -9.57 5.15
CA GLU A 429 9.57 -9.17 4.61
C GLU A 429 9.90 -7.68 4.88
N ALA A 430 8.91 -6.78 4.92
CA ALA A 430 9.09 -5.41 5.39
C ALA A 430 9.58 -5.40 6.85
N TYR A 431 8.93 -6.18 7.73
CA TYR A 431 9.35 -6.32 9.12
C TYR A 431 10.77 -6.85 9.25
N TYR A 432 11.15 -7.89 8.50
CA TYR A 432 12.52 -8.41 8.51
C TYR A 432 13.54 -7.39 7.96
N LEU A 433 13.14 -6.54 7.04
CA LEU A 433 14.02 -5.51 6.47
C LEU A 433 14.22 -4.31 7.41
N THR A 434 13.16 -3.89 8.10
CA THR A 434 13.13 -2.59 8.79
C THR A 434 13.13 -2.70 10.30
N GLY A 435 12.70 -3.84 10.85
CA GLY A 435 12.42 -3.98 12.27
C GLY A 435 11.27 -3.10 12.73
N ASP A 436 10.22 -2.92 11.93
CA ASP A 436 9.09 -2.07 12.34
C ASP A 436 7.92 -2.88 12.90
N GLU A 437 7.62 -2.70 14.19
CA GLU A 437 6.62 -3.50 14.89
C GLU A 437 5.18 -3.20 14.48
N ASN A 438 4.93 -2.06 13.81
CA ASN A 438 3.62 -1.77 13.22
C ASN A 438 3.20 -2.87 12.22
N TYR A 439 4.17 -3.46 11.51
CA TYR A 439 3.91 -4.51 10.51
C TYR A 439 3.50 -5.83 11.17
N THR A 440 4.15 -6.22 12.28
CA THR A 440 3.77 -7.41 13.04
C THR A 440 2.46 -7.23 13.77
N ASP A 441 2.16 -6.04 14.28
CA ASP A 441 0.86 -5.73 14.89
C ASP A 441 -0.27 -5.86 13.86
N TYR A 442 -0.07 -5.34 12.64
CA TYR A 442 -1.03 -5.50 11.54
C TYR A 442 -1.27 -6.97 11.18
N ALA A 443 -0.20 -7.76 11.02
CA ALA A 443 -0.28 -9.19 10.74
C ALA A 443 -0.93 -9.98 11.88
N ASN A 444 -0.63 -9.64 13.14
CA ASN A 444 -1.20 -10.29 14.31
C ASN A 444 -2.72 -10.05 14.40
N ARG A 445 -3.19 -8.83 14.14
CA ARG A 445 -4.62 -8.49 14.12
C ARG A 445 -5.36 -9.26 13.02
N TRP A 446 -4.76 -9.35 11.84
CA TRP A 446 -5.30 -10.16 10.76
C TRP A 446 -5.40 -11.64 11.13
N GLY A 447 -4.32 -12.25 11.62
CA GLY A 447 -4.35 -13.64 12.08
C GLY A 447 -5.39 -13.86 13.19
N SER A 448 -5.44 -12.95 14.16
CA SER A 448 -6.41 -12.97 15.26
C SER A 448 -7.87 -12.95 14.76
N ASN A 449 -8.20 -12.03 13.85
CA ASN A 449 -9.55 -11.89 13.32
C ASN A 449 -10.03 -13.11 12.54
N ASN A 450 -9.11 -13.88 11.95
CA ASN A 450 -9.47 -15.05 11.18
C ASN A 450 -9.49 -16.33 12.05
N ILE A 451 -8.47 -16.51 12.90
CA ILE A 451 -8.29 -17.71 13.72
C ILE A 451 -9.29 -17.77 14.89
N TYR A 452 -9.59 -16.64 15.54
CA TYR A 452 -10.35 -16.65 16.81
C TYR A 452 -11.88 -16.69 16.67
N ASN A 453 -12.45 -16.34 15.51
CA ASN A 453 -13.92 -16.25 15.34
C ASN A 453 -14.55 -17.42 14.58
N GLY A 454 -13.78 -18.45 14.22
CA GLY A 454 -14.26 -19.61 13.44
C GLY A 454 -14.70 -19.27 12.01
N SER A 455 -14.34 -18.09 11.49
CA SER A 455 -14.62 -17.68 10.12
C SER A 455 -13.48 -18.01 9.14
N ALA A 456 -12.33 -18.46 9.67
CA ALA A 456 -11.15 -18.90 8.94
C ALA A 456 -11.51 -19.80 7.75
N TRP A 457 -11.11 -19.38 6.56
CA TRP A 457 -11.49 -20.03 5.31
C TRP A 457 -10.80 -21.39 5.16
N ASN A 458 -9.57 -21.47 5.66
CA ASN A 458 -8.81 -22.72 5.74
C ASN A 458 -9.44 -23.78 6.67
N THR A 459 -10.42 -23.43 7.52
CA THR A 459 -11.10 -24.39 8.41
C THR A 459 -12.47 -24.88 7.92
N LYS A 460 -12.99 -24.30 6.82
CA LYS A 460 -14.33 -24.62 6.32
C LYS A 460 -14.37 -26.01 5.66
N ALA A 461 -15.48 -26.73 5.87
CA ALA A 461 -15.71 -28.04 5.26
C ALA A 461 -15.59 -28.01 3.72
N ASP A 462 -15.21 -29.14 3.14
CA ASP A 462 -14.85 -29.32 1.71
C ASP A 462 -16.04 -29.20 0.73
N ASN A 463 -16.76 -28.09 0.76
CA ASN A 463 -18.05 -27.99 0.07
C ASN A 463 -18.01 -27.15 -1.23
N SER A 464 -16.85 -26.60 -1.64
CA SER A 464 -16.55 -25.96 -2.96
C SER A 464 -15.14 -25.34 -2.98
N ARG A 465 -14.76 -24.52 -4.00
CA ARG A 465 -13.50 -23.75 -4.20
C ARG A 465 -13.00 -22.85 -3.03
N ILE A 466 -13.52 -23.06 -1.82
CA ILE A 466 -13.25 -22.31 -0.59
C ILE A 466 -13.13 -23.33 0.58
N GLY A 467 -12.52 -24.48 0.32
CA GLY A 467 -12.44 -25.60 1.27
C GLY A 467 -11.12 -25.68 2.04
N LYS A 468 -11.11 -26.53 3.07
CA LYS A 468 -9.98 -26.78 3.98
C LYS A 468 -8.67 -27.14 3.29
N TYR A 469 -8.72 -27.80 2.13
CA TYR A 469 -7.53 -28.25 1.39
C TYR A 469 -7.24 -27.45 0.13
N PHE A 470 -7.95 -26.33 -0.08
CA PHE A 470 -7.75 -25.52 -1.28
C PHE A 470 -6.52 -24.61 -1.08
N PRO A 471 -5.43 -24.77 -1.88
CA PRO A 471 -4.15 -24.10 -1.59
C PRO A 471 -4.22 -22.57 -1.51
N ASP A 472 -5.13 -21.92 -2.21
CA ASP A 472 -5.32 -20.47 -2.09
C ASP A 472 -5.64 -20.03 -0.64
N ASN A 473 -6.29 -20.88 0.16
CA ASN A 473 -6.55 -20.63 1.59
C ASN A 473 -5.30 -20.81 2.47
N HIS A 474 -4.25 -21.45 1.96
CA HIS A 474 -3.05 -21.83 2.72
C HIS A 474 -1.91 -20.83 2.58
N THR A 475 -2.03 -19.85 1.67
CA THR A 475 -1.09 -18.73 1.60
C THR A 475 -0.94 -18.04 2.97
N SER A 476 -2.03 -18.00 3.75
CA SER A 476 -2.06 -17.46 5.10
C SER A 476 -1.14 -18.17 6.07
N PHE A 477 -0.92 -19.48 5.89
CA PHE A 477 -0.07 -20.30 6.74
C PHE A 477 1.37 -19.77 6.77
N GLN A 478 1.88 -19.23 5.66
CA GLN A 478 3.22 -18.65 5.61
C GLN A 478 3.39 -17.55 6.66
N THR A 479 2.42 -16.64 6.73
CA THR A 479 2.43 -15.55 7.71
C THR A 479 2.21 -16.07 9.12
N TYR A 480 1.32 -17.04 9.32
CA TYR A 480 1.06 -17.58 10.67
C TYR A 480 2.26 -18.32 11.24
N LEU A 481 2.96 -19.10 10.42
CA LEU A 481 4.19 -19.78 10.79
C LEU A 481 5.32 -18.77 11.03
N ASP A 482 5.42 -17.71 10.23
CA ASP A 482 6.34 -16.60 10.50
C ASP A 482 6.02 -15.92 11.82
N MET A 483 4.76 -15.53 12.06
CA MET A 483 4.30 -14.91 13.29
C MET A 483 4.58 -15.77 14.52
N PHE A 484 4.32 -17.08 14.43
CA PHE A 484 4.70 -18.02 15.49
C PHE A 484 6.21 -17.98 15.75
N SER A 485 7.01 -18.08 14.69
CA SER A 485 8.48 -18.10 14.79
C SER A 485 9.08 -16.84 15.42
N ILE A 486 8.44 -15.68 15.26
CA ILE A 486 8.94 -14.40 15.78
C ILE A 486 8.35 -13.99 17.14
N THR A 487 7.22 -14.56 17.55
CA THR A 487 6.53 -14.16 18.81
C THR A 487 6.43 -15.25 19.86
N SER A 488 6.78 -16.49 19.54
CA SER A 488 6.84 -17.57 20.53
C SER A 488 8.03 -17.35 21.46
N ASP A 489 7.79 -17.45 22.77
CA ASP A 489 8.79 -17.48 23.86
C ASP A 489 9.15 -18.92 24.28
N LYS A 490 8.71 -19.89 23.48
CA LYS A 490 8.70 -21.32 23.79
C LYS A 490 9.07 -22.17 22.58
N LYS A 491 9.45 -23.42 22.87
CA LYS A 491 9.61 -24.49 21.87
C LYS A 491 8.32 -24.63 21.04
N PHE A 492 8.46 -25.05 19.78
CA PHE A 492 7.35 -25.38 18.90
C PHE A 492 6.27 -26.21 19.63
N ASP A 493 5.07 -25.65 19.72
CA ASP A 493 3.89 -26.31 20.25
C ASP A 493 2.83 -26.39 19.13
N PRO A 494 2.48 -27.61 18.65
CA PRO A 494 1.46 -27.76 17.62
C PRO A 494 0.06 -27.30 18.05
N ASN A 495 -0.16 -27.05 19.35
CA ASN A 495 -1.42 -26.55 19.89
C ASN A 495 -1.44 -25.04 20.16
N ASP A 496 -0.36 -24.32 19.85
CA ASP A 496 -0.32 -22.86 19.99
C ASP A 496 -1.48 -22.24 19.19
N GLU A 497 -2.18 -21.29 19.79
CA GLU A 497 -3.39 -20.73 19.22
C GLU A 497 -3.18 -20.10 17.84
N LYS A 498 -1.97 -19.60 17.53
CA LYS A 498 -1.63 -18.97 16.23
C LYS A 498 -1.49 -19.98 15.10
N ILE A 499 -1.18 -21.25 15.40
CA ILE A 499 -0.85 -22.26 14.39
C ILE A 499 -1.60 -23.59 14.53
N LYS A 500 -2.37 -23.81 15.60
CA LYS A 500 -3.10 -25.07 15.83
C LYS A 500 -3.94 -25.53 14.65
N ASN A 501 -4.58 -24.59 13.94
CA ASN A 501 -5.38 -24.91 12.76
C ASN A 501 -4.47 -25.29 11.58
N VAL A 502 -3.39 -24.53 11.37
CA VAL A 502 -2.38 -24.77 10.33
C VAL A 502 -1.79 -26.16 10.48
N VAL A 503 -1.27 -26.48 11.67
CA VAL A 503 -0.60 -27.75 11.94
C VAL A 503 -1.55 -28.93 11.77
N SER A 504 -2.80 -28.79 12.20
CA SER A 504 -3.83 -29.81 12.00
C SER A 504 -4.08 -30.10 10.52
N ILE A 505 -4.34 -29.06 9.72
CA ILE A 505 -4.59 -29.18 8.27
C ILE A 505 -3.39 -29.79 7.55
N MET A 506 -2.17 -29.32 7.86
CA MET A 506 -0.96 -29.80 7.22
C MET A 506 -0.67 -31.28 7.54
N ASN A 507 -0.91 -31.74 8.78
CA ASN A 507 -0.79 -33.17 9.11
C ASN A 507 -1.80 -34.02 8.34
N GLU A 508 -3.03 -33.55 8.16
CA GLU A 508 -4.02 -34.27 7.36
C GLU A 508 -3.63 -34.33 5.88
N MET A 509 -3.22 -33.20 5.29
CA MET A 509 -2.78 -33.14 3.90
C MET A 509 -1.54 -33.96 3.61
N GLU A 510 -0.59 -34.02 4.55
CA GLU A 510 0.61 -34.84 4.41
C GLU A 510 0.29 -36.31 4.16
N GLN A 511 -0.78 -36.83 4.80
CA GLN A 511 -1.24 -38.20 4.66
C GLN A 511 -2.14 -38.46 3.44
N MET A 512 -2.57 -37.43 2.71
CA MET A 512 -3.46 -37.58 1.55
C MET A 512 -2.70 -37.98 0.29
N ASP A 513 -3.31 -38.81 -0.56
CA ASP A 513 -2.78 -39.07 -1.90
C ASP A 513 -2.93 -37.81 -2.78
N ILE A 514 -1.90 -37.51 -3.57
CA ILE A 514 -1.95 -36.36 -4.48
C ILE A 514 -3.10 -36.45 -5.50
N ASN A 515 -3.49 -37.66 -5.91
CA ASN A 515 -4.64 -37.83 -6.79
C ASN A 515 -5.93 -37.40 -6.11
N ASP A 516 -6.11 -37.63 -4.81
CA ASP A 516 -7.30 -37.18 -4.08
C ASP A 516 -7.36 -35.64 -4.06
N LEU A 517 -6.23 -34.97 -3.85
CA LEU A 517 -6.11 -33.52 -3.95
C LEU A 517 -6.45 -32.99 -5.36
N LYS A 518 -6.14 -33.76 -6.41
CA LYS A 518 -6.42 -33.44 -7.82
C LYS A 518 -7.86 -33.73 -8.25
N THR A 519 -8.41 -34.89 -7.89
CA THR A 519 -9.63 -35.44 -8.51
C THR A 519 -10.82 -35.47 -7.56
N GLU A 520 -10.63 -35.90 -6.32
CA GLU A 520 -11.75 -36.00 -5.36
C GLU A 520 -12.07 -34.64 -4.75
N LYS A 521 -11.03 -33.88 -4.40
CA LYS A 521 -11.14 -32.51 -3.89
C LYS A 521 -11.14 -31.47 -5.01
N GLY A 522 -10.46 -31.75 -6.13
CA GLY A 522 -10.52 -30.92 -7.34
C GLY A 522 -9.71 -29.63 -7.27
N TYR A 523 -8.62 -29.62 -6.48
CA TYR A 523 -7.96 -28.38 -6.05
C TYR A 523 -6.50 -28.24 -6.44
N TRP A 524 -5.71 -29.30 -6.62
CA TRP A 524 -4.31 -29.20 -7.05
C TRP A 524 -4.22 -29.26 -8.58
N ASP A 525 -4.42 -28.16 -9.31
CA ASP A 525 -4.53 -28.13 -10.80
C ASP A 525 -3.69 -27.06 -11.53
N ARG A 526 -3.08 -26.10 -10.82
CA ARG A 526 -2.37 -24.95 -11.44
C ARG A 526 -1.04 -24.63 -10.78
N ILE A 527 -0.19 -23.89 -11.50
CA ILE A 527 1.15 -23.51 -11.05
C ILE A 527 1.14 -22.46 -9.92
N ASP A 528 0.09 -21.64 -9.84
CA ASP A 528 -0.11 -20.60 -8.83
C ASP A 528 0.08 -21.16 -7.41
N PHE A 529 -0.32 -22.41 -7.20
CA PHE A 529 -0.24 -23.11 -5.92
C PHE A 529 1.17 -23.44 -5.46
N PHE A 530 2.18 -23.33 -6.33
CA PHE A 530 3.57 -23.37 -5.88
C PHE A 530 3.83 -22.32 -4.82
N TYR A 531 3.39 -21.08 -5.05
CA TYR A 531 3.58 -20.01 -4.08
C TYR A 531 2.71 -20.18 -2.84
N MET A 532 1.47 -20.60 -3.03
CA MET A 532 0.49 -20.68 -1.94
C MET A 532 0.81 -21.81 -0.94
N GLU A 533 1.40 -22.91 -1.44
CA GLU A 533 1.52 -24.18 -0.70
C GLU A 533 2.97 -24.55 -0.34
N LEU A 534 3.91 -24.52 -1.30
CA LEU A 534 5.25 -25.12 -1.10
C LEU A 534 6.05 -24.50 0.07
N PRO A 535 6.07 -23.17 0.27
CA PRO A 535 6.81 -22.55 1.37
C PRO A 535 6.30 -22.96 2.76
N ASN A 536 5.05 -23.42 2.90
CA ASN A 536 4.51 -23.84 4.19
C ASN A 536 5.26 -25.07 4.71
N TRP A 537 5.59 -26.01 3.83
CA TRP A 537 6.25 -27.26 4.18
C TRP A 537 7.71 -27.05 4.62
N THR A 538 8.44 -26.13 3.99
CA THR A 538 9.79 -25.78 4.46
C THR A 538 9.74 -25.08 5.82
N LYS A 539 8.76 -24.19 6.05
CA LYS A 539 8.56 -23.55 7.36
C LYS A 539 8.22 -24.57 8.44
N MET A 540 7.36 -25.55 8.16
CA MET A 540 7.07 -26.64 9.08
C MET A 540 8.30 -27.50 9.37
N TYR A 541 9.13 -27.79 8.37
CA TYR A 541 10.41 -28.46 8.60
C TYR A 541 11.32 -27.63 9.51
N LEU A 542 11.47 -26.33 9.25
CA LEU A 542 12.28 -25.46 10.09
C LEU A 542 11.76 -25.39 11.53
N LEU A 543 10.46 -25.53 11.77
CA LEU A 543 9.90 -25.52 13.12
C LEU A 543 9.96 -26.87 13.85
N THR A 544 9.97 -27.99 13.13
CA THR A 544 9.80 -29.35 13.71
C THR A 544 11.00 -30.28 13.52
N GLY A 545 11.79 -30.13 12.46
CA GLY A 545 12.84 -31.06 12.05
C GLY A 545 12.35 -32.39 11.43
N GLU A 546 11.05 -32.52 11.14
CA GLU A 546 10.44 -33.75 10.61
C GLU A 546 10.52 -33.82 9.06
N GLU A 547 11.09 -34.90 8.50
CA GLU A 547 11.31 -35.05 7.05
C GLU A 547 10.01 -35.17 6.25
N LYS A 548 8.94 -35.68 6.87
CA LYS A 548 7.63 -35.89 6.21
C LYS A 548 7.12 -34.63 5.51
N TRP A 549 7.43 -33.46 6.07
CA TRP A 549 7.07 -32.17 5.48
C TRP A 549 7.77 -31.94 4.13
N LEU A 550 9.06 -32.26 4.05
CA LEU A 550 9.85 -32.11 2.82
C LEU A 550 9.54 -33.19 1.79
N ASP A 551 9.18 -34.39 2.25
CA ASP A 551 8.68 -35.46 1.38
C ASP A 551 7.37 -35.05 0.70
N LYS A 552 6.44 -34.45 1.46
CA LYS A 552 5.19 -33.94 0.89
C LYS A 552 5.42 -32.78 -0.09
N LEU A 553 6.31 -31.84 0.24
CA LEU A 553 6.71 -30.77 -0.66
C LEU A 553 7.20 -31.35 -1.99
N ARG A 554 8.09 -32.35 -1.94
CA ARG A 554 8.67 -32.95 -3.14
C ARG A 554 7.63 -33.66 -4.00
N GLU A 555 6.70 -34.40 -3.39
CA GLU A 555 5.57 -35.03 -4.07
C GLU A 555 4.71 -34.01 -4.83
N LEU A 556 4.30 -32.93 -4.15
CA LEU A 556 3.49 -31.86 -4.73
C LEU A 556 4.22 -31.17 -5.91
N TYR A 557 5.51 -30.89 -5.74
CA TYR A 557 6.35 -30.29 -6.77
C TYR A 557 6.47 -31.17 -8.02
N ASP A 558 6.84 -32.45 -7.85
CA ASP A 558 7.12 -33.34 -8.97
C ASP A 558 5.89 -33.57 -9.85
N ASP A 559 4.70 -33.66 -9.25
CA ASP A 559 3.45 -33.82 -9.99
C ASP A 559 3.11 -32.59 -10.85
N ARG A 560 3.25 -31.37 -10.33
CA ARG A 560 3.03 -30.16 -11.15
C ARG A 560 4.07 -29.99 -12.22
N LYS A 561 5.33 -30.29 -11.91
CA LYS A 561 6.41 -30.25 -12.90
C LYS A 561 6.14 -31.26 -14.01
N ALA A 562 5.71 -32.47 -13.69
CA ALA A 562 5.41 -33.49 -14.69
C ALA A 562 4.30 -33.07 -15.66
N GLU A 563 3.30 -32.32 -15.20
CA GLU A 563 2.13 -31.93 -15.99
C GLU A 563 2.29 -30.59 -16.71
N LEU A 564 2.90 -29.58 -16.07
CA LEU A 564 2.83 -28.18 -16.50
C LEU A 564 4.16 -27.59 -17.00
N TYR A 565 5.31 -28.26 -16.78
CA TYR A 565 6.63 -27.73 -17.13
C TYR A 565 6.97 -27.96 -18.60
N ASP A 566 7.25 -26.89 -19.33
CA ASP A 566 7.78 -26.94 -20.68
C ASP A 566 9.31 -27.04 -20.64
N LYS A 567 9.86 -28.20 -21.02
CA LYS A 567 11.31 -28.47 -20.90
C LYS A 567 12.19 -27.59 -21.78
N GLU A 568 11.65 -27.08 -22.89
CA GLU A 568 12.38 -26.28 -23.87
C GLU A 568 12.67 -24.88 -23.32
N THR A 569 11.62 -24.20 -22.88
CA THR A 569 11.68 -22.85 -22.30
C THR A 569 12.04 -22.88 -20.81
N GLY A 570 11.75 -23.99 -20.12
CA GLY A 570 11.80 -24.08 -18.67
C GLY A 570 10.79 -23.19 -17.96
N LEU A 571 9.72 -22.80 -18.66
CA LEU A 571 8.58 -22.10 -18.08
C LEU A 571 7.44 -23.08 -17.82
N PHE A 572 6.46 -22.64 -17.04
CA PHE A 572 5.28 -23.43 -16.69
C PHE A 572 4.04 -22.87 -17.39
N TYR A 573 3.25 -23.78 -17.96
CA TYR A 573 1.86 -23.48 -18.27
C TYR A 573 1.10 -23.26 -16.97
N ARG A 574 0.09 -22.38 -17.01
CA ARG A 574 -0.69 -22.06 -15.82
C ARG A 574 -1.43 -23.29 -15.29
N ASP A 575 -2.11 -23.99 -16.16
CA ASP A 575 -2.81 -25.25 -15.91
C ASP A 575 -2.98 -26.05 -17.21
N LYS A 576 -3.59 -27.24 -17.13
CA LYS A 576 -3.76 -28.16 -18.27
C LYS A 576 -4.47 -27.53 -19.47
N ASN A 577 -5.28 -26.49 -19.28
CA ASN A 577 -6.04 -25.87 -20.37
C ASN A 577 -5.15 -25.02 -21.28
N TYR A 578 -3.98 -24.60 -20.81
CA TYR A 578 -3.04 -23.76 -21.57
C TYR A 578 -1.86 -24.55 -22.18
N ILE A 579 -1.74 -25.85 -21.87
CA ILE A 579 -0.72 -26.71 -22.50
C ILE A 579 -0.85 -26.63 -24.01
N PHE A 580 0.23 -26.20 -24.67
CA PHE A 580 0.27 -25.90 -26.10
C PHE A 580 -0.21 -27.05 -26.98
N ASP A 581 -1.08 -26.72 -27.93
CA ASP A 581 -1.49 -27.61 -29.02
C ASP A 581 -1.33 -26.85 -30.36
N PRO A 582 -0.36 -27.25 -31.21
CA PRO A 582 -0.10 -26.56 -32.47
C PRO A 582 -1.27 -26.66 -33.48
N ASN A 583 -2.25 -27.55 -33.25
CA ASN A 583 -3.43 -27.68 -34.10
C ASN A 583 -4.65 -26.91 -33.56
N ALA A 584 -4.54 -26.31 -32.37
CA ALA A 584 -5.63 -25.51 -31.83
C ALA A 584 -5.85 -24.23 -32.66
N GLN A 585 -7.06 -23.69 -32.57
CA GLN A 585 -7.40 -22.39 -33.14
C GLN A 585 -7.66 -21.42 -32.00
N TYR A 586 -7.08 -20.22 -32.10
CA TYR A 586 -7.37 -19.14 -31.18
C TYR A 586 -8.80 -18.64 -31.39
N ASP A 587 -9.59 -18.55 -30.32
CA ASP A 587 -10.92 -17.92 -30.36
C ASP A 587 -10.84 -16.45 -29.93
N PRO A 588 -10.89 -15.48 -30.88
CA PRO A 588 -10.83 -14.05 -30.54
C PRO A 588 -12.08 -13.54 -29.82
N ASN A 589 -13.19 -14.29 -29.85
CA ASN A 589 -14.42 -13.95 -29.14
C ASN A 589 -14.48 -14.59 -27.75
N GLY A 590 -13.52 -15.46 -27.43
CA GLY A 590 -13.42 -16.11 -26.12
C GLY A 590 -13.25 -15.10 -24.99
N ASP A 591 -13.58 -15.55 -23.78
CA ASP A 591 -13.27 -14.83 -22.54
C ASP A 591 -11.80 -14.98 -22.14
N GLY A 592 -10.95 -15.51 -23.03
CA GLY A 592 -9.51 -15.77 -22.85
C GLY A 592 -9.17 -17.04 -22.05
N ASN A 593 -10.16 -17.68 -21.41
CA ASN A 593 -9.94 -18.94 -20.73
C ASN A 593 -9.81 -20.10 -21.73
N ASN A 594 -9.07 -21.14 -21.33
CA ASN A 594 -8.92 -22.40 -22.06
C ASN A 594 -8.34 -22.28 -23.49
N GLN A 595 -7.57 -21.22 -23.75
CA GLN A 595 -6.83 -21.05 -24.99
C GLN A 595 -5.56 -21.90 -24.96
N LYS A 596 -5.31 -22.63 -26.05
CA LYS A 596 -4.13 -23.50 -26.21
C LYS A 596 -2.97 -22.82 -26.94
N ILE A 597 -3.27 -21.74 -27.65
CA ILE A 597 -2.31 -20.92 -28.40
C ILE A 597 -2.66 -19.44 -28.19
N SER A 598 -1.67 -18.57 -28.27
CA SER A 598 -1.86 -17.12 -28.27
C SER A 598 -2.52 -16.65 -29.59
N PRO A 599 -2.94 -15.38 -29.70
CA PRO A 599 -3.44 -14.82 -30.97
C PRO A 599 -2.48 -15.01 -32.15
N ASN A 600 -1.17 -15.06 -31.88
CA ASN A 600 -0.11 -15.22 -32.88
C ASN A 600 0.38 -16.68 -33.01
N GLY A 601 -0.35 -17.65 -32.46
CA GLY A 601 -0.04 -19.08 -32.59
C GLY A 601 1.12 -19.58 -31.72
N LYS A 602 1.53 -18.82 -30.71
CA LYS A 602 2.64 -19.16 -29.79
C LYS A 602 2.14 -19.81 -28.49
N LYS A 603 3.06 -20.25 -27.63
CA LYS A 603 2.72 -20.83 -26.32
C LYS A 603 2.13 -19.74 -25.41
N ILE A 604 1.34 -20.15 -24.41
CA ILE A 604 0.78 -19.24 -23.40
C ILE A 604 1.48 -19.52 -22.07
N PHE A 605 2.52 -18.73 -21.80
CA PHE A 605 3.19 -18.70 -20.50
C PHE A 605 2.82 -17.41 -19.79
N TRP A 606 1.82 -17.52 -18.92
CA TRP A 606 1.35 -16.38 -18.15
C TRP A 606 2.43 -15.88 -17.18
N SER A 607 2.75 -14.59 -17.28
CA SER A 607 3.81 -13.92 -16.54
C SER A 607 3.66 -14.09 -15.03
N ARG A 608 2.52 -13.69 -14.45
CA ARG A 608 2.28 -13.85 -12.99
C ARG A 608 2.28 -15.31 -12.54
N GLY A 609 1.80 -16.25 -13.36
CA GLY A 609 1.87 -17.69 -13.06
C GLY A 609 3.31 -18.19 -12.89
N ASN A 610 4.19 -17.79 -13.81
CA ASN A 610 5.62 -18.08 -13.69
C ASN A 610 6.29 -17.27 -12.57
N GLY A 611 5.80 -16.06 -12.29
CA GLY A 611 6.19 -15.27 -11.13
C GLY A 611 5.95 -16.01 -9.81
N TRP A 612 4.78 -16.63 -9.66
CA TRP A 612 4.47 -17.50 -8.51
C TRP A 612 5.46 -18.66 -8.38
N ALA A 613 5.74 -19.36 -9.47
CA ALA A 613 6.70 -20.47 -9.47
C ALA A 613 8.12 -20.01 -9.06
N MET A 614 8.59 -18.90 -9.64
CA MET A 614 9.92 -18.35 -9.35
C MET A 614 10.04 -17.92 -7.89
N ALA A 615 9.04 -17.20 -7.36
CA ALA A 615 9.02 -16.74 -5.98
C ALA A 615 8.89 -17.91 -4.99
N ALA A 616 8.12 -18.95 -5.32
CA ALA A 616 8.02 -20.17 -4.52
C ALA A 616 9.37 -20.89 -4.44
N LEU A 617 10.03 -21.12 -5.58
CA LEU A 617 11.35 -21.75 -5.63
C LEU A 617 12.39 -20.94 -4.83
N THR A 618 12.33 -19.62 -4.92
CA THR A 618 13.17 -18.71 -4.12
C THR A 618 13.00 -18.98 -2.62
N LYS A 619 11.76 -18.98 -2.13
CA LYS A 619 11.45 -19.21 -0.71
C LYS A 619 11.78 -20.63 -0.26
N VAL A 620 11.49 -21.64 -1.09
CA VAL A 620 11.85 -23.04 -0.80
C VAL A 620 13.36 -23.21 -0.70
N LEU A 621 14.13 -22.72 -1.68
CA LEU A 621 15.60 -22.83 -1.67
C LEU A 621 16.26 -22.09 -0.51
N GLN A 622 15.65 -20.98 -0.07
CA GLN A 622 16.08 -20.22 1.10
C GLN A 622 15.97 -21.05 2.39
N ASP A 623 14.93 -21.85 2.54
CA ASP A 623 14.64 -22.60 3.77
C ASP A 623 15.12 -24.07 3.71
N LEU A 624 15.38 -24.59 2.50
CA LEU A 624 15.73 -26.00 2.29
C LEU A 624 17.02 -26.40 3.03
N PRO A 625 17.02 -27.52 3.79
CA PRO A 625 18.19 -28.01 4.50
C PRO A 625 19.20 -28.68 3.57
N ASP A 626 20.42 -28.85 4.07
CA ASP A 626 21.52 -29.46 3.30
C ASP A 626 21.41 -30.97 3.17
N SER A 627 20.58 -31.62 3.98
CA SER A 627 20.28 -33.05 3.85
C SER A 627 19.54 -33.36 2.54
N ARG A 628 18.82 -32.39 1.96
CA ARG A 628 18.00 -32.55 0.75
C ARG A 628 18.73 -32.12 -0.52
N GLN A 629 19.94 -32.66 -0.73
CA GLN A 629 20.79 -32.25 -1.86
C GLN A 629 20.17 -32.52 -3.23
N ASP A 630 19.41 -33.60 -3.39
CA ASP A 630 18.81 -33.94 -4.69
C ASP A 630 17.59 -33.05 -5.00
N ASP A 631 16.82 -32.66 -3.98
CA ASP A 631 15.79 -31.63 -4.12
C ASP A 631 16.40 -30.28 -4.46
N ARG A 632 17.49 -29.90 -3.79
CA ARG A 632 18.23 -28.67 -4.10
C ARG A 632 18.67 -28.64 -5.57
N LYS A 633 19.32 -29.70 -6.07
CA LYS A 633 19.79 -29.77 -7.46
C LYS A 633 18.64 -29.61 -8.46
N GLU A 634 17.51 -30.25 -8.19
CA GLU A 634 16.31 -30.17 -9.02
C GLU A 634 15.75 -28.74 -9.05
N TYR A 635 15.49 -28.15 -7.88
CA TYR A 635 14.92 -26.81 -7.77
C TYR A 635 15.84 -25.74 -8.36
N GLU A 636 17.16 -25.84 -8.11
CA GLU A 636 18.15 -24.93 -8.71
C GLU A 636 18.21 -25.06 -10.23
N ALA A 637 18.09 -26.27 -10.79
CA ALA A 637 18.13 -26.48 -12.23
C ALA A 637 16.93 -25.81 -12.92
N VAL A 638 15.72 -25.97 -12.37
CA VAL A 638 14.52 -25.30 -12.89
C VAL A 638 14.63 -23.79 -12.71
N PHE A 639 15.02 -23.32 -11.53
CA PHE A 639 15.21 -21.88 -11.26
C PHE A 639 16.20 -21.23 -12.23
N LYS A 640 17.36 -21.85 -12.46
CA LYS A 640 18.38 -21.33 -13.40
C LYS A 640 17.88 -21.31 -14.83
N LYS A 641 17.12 -22.33 -15.26
CA LYS A 641 16.54 -22.38 -16.61
C LYS A 641 15.47 -21.30 -16.78
N MET A 642 14.59 -21.10 -15.80
CA MET A 642 13.64 -19.98 -15.78
C MET A 642 14.37 -18.65 -15.88
N ALA A 643 15.38 -18.41 -15.03
CA ALA A 643 16.15 -17.17 -15.02
C ALA A 643 16.80 -16.87 -16.38
N ALA A 644 17.37 -17.88 -17.04
CA ALA A 644 17.96 -17.74 -18.37
C ALA A 644 16.93 -17.32 -19.42
N THR A 645 15.75 -17.95 -19.45
CA THR A 645 14.69 -17.58 -20.39
C THR A 645 14.11 -16.20 -20.08
N LEU A 646 13.95 -15.86 -18.80
CA LEU A 646 13.39 -14.57 -18.40
C LEU A 646 14.23 -13.39 -18.89
N ILE A 647 15.57 -13.47 -18.84
CA ILE A 647 16.40 -12.36 -19.36
C ILE A 647 16.35 -12.24 -20.89
N GLU A 648 15.98 -13.29 -21.62
CA GLU A 648 15.83 -13.27 -23.08
C GLU A 648 14.50 -12.62 -23.50
N VAL A 649 13.44 -12.77 -22.70
CA VAL A 649 12.09 -12.28 -23.03
C VAL A 649 11.69 -11.00 -22.29
N GLN A 650 12.62 -10.37 -21.55
CA GLN A 650 12.39 -9.09 -20.90
C GLN A 650 12.25 -7.97 -21.94
N GLY A 651 11.21 -7.14 -21.83
CA GLY A 651 11.04 -5.97 -22.69
C GLY A 651 12.11 -4.90 -22.46
N ASP A 652 12.31 -4.01 -23.44
CA ASP A 652 13.31 -2.94 -23.36
C ASP A 652 13.02 -1.91 -22.28
N ASP A 653 11.75 -1.75 -21.92
CA ASP A 653 11.26 -0.94 -20.80
C ASP A 653 11.48 -1.59 -19.42
N GLY A 654 12.01 -2.81 -19.38
CA GLY A 654 12.32 -3.57 -18.17
C GLY A 654 11.19 -4.48 -17.66
N PHE A 655 10.01 -4.43 -18.28
CA PHE A 655 8.88 -5.26 -17.86
C PHE A 655 8.81 -6.58 -18.63
N TRP A 656 8.24 -7.58 -17.98
CA TRP A 656 7.76 -8.79 -18.65
C TRP A 656 6.29 -8.62 -19.01
N ARG A 657 5.95 -8.87 -20.28
CA ARG A 657 4.56 -8.81 -20.76
C ARG A 657 3.75 -9.96 -20.21
N MET A 658 2.41 -9.84 -20.27
CA MET A 658 1.51 -10.85 -19.69
C MET A 658 1.73 -12.27 -20.23
N ASN A 659 2.16 -12.40 -21.50
CA ASN A 659 2.58 -13.67 -22.10
C ASN A 659 4.09 -13.66 -22.39
N LEU A 660 4.84 -14.57 -21.77
CA LEU A 660 6.30 -14.62 -21.89
C LEU A 660 6.79 -15.16 -23.23
N ASP A 661 5.98 -15.96 -23.93
CA ASP A 661 6.35 -16.50 -25.26
C ASP A 661 5.89 -15.58 -26.40
N ASP A 662 4.99 -14.63 -26.13
CA ASP A 662 4.36 -13.79 -27.13
C ASP A 662 4.20 -12.35 -26.67
N TYR A 663 5.25 -11.57 -26.91
CA TYR A 663 5.29 -10.13 -26.60
C TYR A 663 4.10 -9.36 -27.19
N ASP A 664 3.72 -9.66 -28.45
CA ASP A 664 2.65 -8.98 -29.19
C ASP A 664 1.24 -9.44 -28.81
N HIS A 665 1.10 -10.41 -27.89
CA HIS A 665 -0.21 -10.76 -27.34
C HIS A 665 -0.80 -9.57 -26.57
N ASP A 666 0.02 -8.89 -25.77
CA ASP A 666 -0.31 -7.63 -25.10
C ASP A 666 0.98 -6.88 -24.76
N ILE A 667 1.23 -5.80 -25.51
CA ILE A 667 2.46 -5.00 -25.39
C ILE A 667 2.51 -4.15 -24.11
N ARG A 668 1.40 -4.06 -23.36
CA ARG A 668 1.32 -3.23 -22.15
C ARG A 668 2.20 -3.81 -21.04
N SER A 669 2.90 -2.92 -20.33
CA SER A 669 3.72 -3.28 -19.18
C SER A 669 2.87 -3.89 -18.05
N GLU A 670 3.31 -5.01 -17.49
CA GLU A 670 2.62 -5.75 -16.42
C GLU A 670 3.53 -5.88 -15.18
N THR A 671 3.09 -5.33 -14.05
CA THR A 671 3.93 -5.19 -12.86
C THR A 671 4.09 -6.48 -12.08
N SER A 672 3.03 -7.27 -11.89
CA SER A 672 3.02 -8.35 -10.90
C SER A 672 3.99 -9.49 -11.22
N GLY A 673 4.05 -9.97 -12.47
CA GLY A 673 5.07 -10.92 -12.89
C GLY A 673 6.47 -10.32 -12.83
N THR A 674 6.62 -9.07 -13.32
CA THR A 674 7.90 -8.34 -13.33
C THR A 674 8.55 -8.27 -11.95
N VAL A 675 7.79 -7.93 -10.89
CA VAL A 675 8.35 -7.83 -9.53
C VAL A 675 8.72 -9.18 -8.94
N PHE A 676 7.99 -10.27 -9.24
CA PHE A 676 8.36 -11.61 -8.80
C PHE A 676 9.63 -12.11 -9.49
N PHE A 677 9.79 -11.86 -10.79
CA PHE A 677 11.01 -12.18 -11.51
C PHE A 677 12.19 -11.38 -10.98
N ALA A 678 12.02 -10.06 -10.79
CA ALA A 678 13.05 -9.21 -10.24
C ALA A 678 13.46 -9.65 -8.83
N TYR A 679 12.51 -10.01 -7.96
CA TYR A 679 12.78 -10.60 -6.65
C TYR A 679 13.62 -11.89 -6.76
N GLY A 680 13.17 -12.86 -7.56
CA GLY A 680 13.88 -14.13 -7.73
C GLY A 680 15.28 -13.94 -8.30
N LEU A 681 15.44 -13.16 -9.37
CA LEU A 681 16.75 -12.87 -9.99
C LEU A 681 17.70 -12.20 -8.98
N THR A 682 17.21 -11.22 -8.22
CA THR A 682 18.02 -10.51 -7.23
C THR A 682 18.45 -11.42 -6.09
N TRP A 683 17.52 -12.22 -5.55
CA TRP A 683 17.83 -13.23 -4.54
C TRP A 683 18.84 -14.26 -5.06
N GLY A 684 18.70 -14.69 -6.32
CA GLY A 684 19.61 -15.64 -6.96
C GLY A 684 21.04 -15.11 -7.05
N ILE A 685 21.21 -13.81 -7.37
CA ILE A 685 22.52 -13.13 -7.34
C ILE A 685 23.05 -13.06 -5.90
N ASN A 686 22.23 -12.58 -4.97
CA ASN A 686 22.60 -12.43 -3.57
C ASN A 686 23.05 -13.76 -2.93
N ASN A 687 22.49 -14.89 -3.35
CA ASN A 687 22.82 -16.21 -2.82
C ASN A 687 23.85 -16.98 -3.67
N GLY A 688 24.47 -16.33 -4.66
CA GLY A 688 25.49 -16.94 -5.53
C GLY A 688 24.97 -18.05 -6.45
N LEU A 689 23.65 -18.15 -6.61
CA LEU A 689 23.00 -19.10 -7.50
C LEU A 689 23.05 -18.62 -8.96
N LEU A 690 22.99 -17.31 -9.16
CA LEU A 690 23.06 -16.62 -10.44
C LEU A 690 24.30 -15.72 -10.50
N ASP A 691 24.93 -15.66 -11.66
CA ASP A 691 26.09 -14.80 -11.90
C ASP A 691 25.68 -13.32 -11.95
N LYS A 692 26.38 -12.47 -11.18
CA LYS A 692 26.00 -11.06 -11.07
C LYS A 692 26.13 -10.33 -12.41
N GLU A 693 27.20 -10.55 -13.16
CA GLU A 693 27.46 -9.84 -14.42
C GLU A 693 26.40 -10.14 -15.49
N THR A 694 25.91 -11.39 -15.49
CA THR A 694 24.87 -11.85 -16.43
C THR A 694 23.49 -11.30 -16.08
N TYR A 695 23.09 -11.36 -14.80
CA TYR A 695 21.70 -11.13 -14.40
C TYR A 695 21.42 -9.74 -13.79
N TYR A 696 22.42 -9.03 -13.27
CA TYR A 696 22.24 -7.69 -12.71
C TYR A 696 21.69 -6.66 -13.72
N PRO A 697 22.07 -6.66 -15.01
CA PRO A 697 21.47 -5.75 -15.98
C PRO A 697 19.95 -5.88 -16.08
N ALA A 698 19.41 -7.10 -16.05
CA ALA A 698 17.96 -7.35 -16.10
C ALA A 698 17.26 -6.86 -14.82
N VAL A 699 17.87 -7.08 -13.65
CA VAL A 699 17.39 -6.57 -12.35
C VAL A 699 17.36 -5.03 -12.33
N LYS A 700 18.45 -4.39 -12.77
CA LYS A 700 18.53 -2.93 -12.87
C LYS A 700 17.44 -2.40 -13.82
N LYS A 701 17.28 -3.00 -15.00
CA LYS A 701 16.28 -2.60 -15.99
C LYS A 701 14.87 -2.72 -15.42
N ALA A 702 14.56 -3.82 -14.72
CA ALA A 702 13.27 -4.02 -14.07
C ALA A 702 12.97 -2.93 -13.01
N PHE A 703 13.92 -2.63 -12.12
CA PHE A 703 13.73 -1.54 -11.15
C PHE A 703 13.50 -0.19 -11.83
N LEU A 704 14.31 0.14 -12.83
CA LEU A 704 14.21 1.44 -13.50
C LEU A 704 12.86 1.59 -14.22
N GLY A 705 12.38 0.54 -14.88
CA GLY A 705 11.05 0.49 -15.50
C GLY A 705 9.93 0.67 -14.49
N LEU A 706 9.98 -0.08 -13.38
CA LEU A 706 9.01 0.01 -12.29
C LEU A 706 8.97 1.42 -11.69
N ASN A 707 10.14 2.01 -11.39
CA ASN A 707 10.24 3.34 -10.79
C ASN A 707 9.82 4.47 -11.74
N ALA A 708 9.83 4.24 -13.05
CA ALA A 708 9.33 5.22 -14.02
C ALA A 708 7.83 5.11 -14.29
N ASN A 709 7.26 3.90 -14.17
CA ASN A 709 5.98 3.61 -14.80
C ASN A 709 4.95 2.89 -13.93
N ALA A 710 5.34 2.34 -12.79
CA ALA A 710 4.47 1.53 -11.94
C ALA A 710 4.44 2.01 -10.48
N ILE A 711 5.60 2.30 -9.89
CA ILE A 711 5.71 2.75 -8.50
C ILE A 711 5.49 4.26 -8.47
N ARG A 712 4.37 4.67 -7.89
CA ARG A 712 4.06 6.09 -7.68
C ARG A 712 4.83 6.67 -6.49
N PRO A 713 5.07 7.99 -6.48
CA PRO A 713 5.78 8.66 -5.39
C PRO A 713 5.16 8.49 -4.00
N ASP A 714 3.86 8.19 -3.91
CA ASP A 714 3.09 7.97 -2.68
C ASP A 714 3.15 6.52 -2.17
N GLY A 715 3.69 5.60 -2.96
CA GLY A 715 3.82 4.17 -2.61
C GLY A 715 2.82 3.26 -3.32
N LEU A 716 1.87 3.78 -4.13
CA LEU A 716 1.02 2.90 -4.93
C LEU A 716 1.85 2.16 -5.99
N VAL A 717 1.64 0.85 -6.09
CA VAL A 717 2.25 0.01 -7.14
C VAL A 717 1.19 -0.31 -8.19
N GLY A 718 1.21 0.46 -9.28
CA GLY A 718 0.26 0.40 -10.38
C GLY A 718 0.60 -0.63 -11.45
N ARG A 719 -0.19 -0.65 -12.53
CA ARG A 719 -0.08 -1.56 -13.68
C ARG A 719 -0.02 -3.04 -13.30
N SER A 720 -0.64 -3.40 -12.18
CA SER A 720 -0.85 -4.79 -11.81
C SER A 720 -2.06 -5.29 -12.59
N GLU A 721 -1.89 -6.39 -13.33
CA GLU A 721 -3.06 -7.10 -13.84
C GLU A 721 -3.94 -7.49 -12.65
N LEU A 722 -5.26 -7.34 -12.78
CA LEU A 722 -6.21 -7.78 -11.77
C LEU A 722 -6.27 -9.32 -11.69
N ILE A 723 -7.09 -9.86 -10.79
CA ILE A 723 -7.23 -11.33 -10.66
C ILE A 723 -7.67 -11.94 -12.00
N SER A 724 -6.84 -12.83 -12.53
CA SER A 724 -7.00 -13.50 -13.82
C SER A 724 -6.41 -14.91 -13.75
N ALA A 725 -6.63 -15.70 -14.79
CA ALA A 725 -6.11 -17.06 -14.96
C ALA A 725 -5.22 -17.20 -16.21
N TYR A 726 -5.05 -16.13 -16.97
CA TYR A 726 -4.40 -16.08 -18.28
C TYR A 726 -4.00 -14.63 -18.61
N PRO A 727 -3.18 -14.39 -19.66
CA PRO A 727 -2.90 -13.04 -20.16
C PRO A 727 -4.18 -12.32 -20.57
N ASN A 728 -4.72 -11.43 -19.73
CA ASN A 728 -6.02 -10.81 -19.97
C ASN A 728 -5.90 -9.41 -20.59
N PRO A 729 -5.99 -9.28 -21.93
CA PRO A 729 -5.90 -7.98 -22.59
C PRO A 729 -7.10 -7.06 -22.26
N LYS A 730 -8.19 -7.60 -21.69
CA LYS A 730 -9.39 -6.81 -21.33
C LYS A 730 -9.31 -6.19 -19.92
N CYS A 731 -8.25 -6.46 -19.15
CA CYS A 731 -8.07 -5.86 -17.83
C CYS A 731 -7.51 -4.42 -17.91
N SER A 732 -7.67 -3.66 -16.82
CA SER A 732 -7.02 -2.35 -16.67
C SER A 732 -5.58 -2.55 -16.17
N LEU A 733 -4.64 -1.90 -16.85
CA LEU A 733 -3.22 -1.87 -16.51
C LEU A 733 -2.72 -0.42 -16.35
N GLY A 734 -3.62 0.48 -15.94
CA GLY A 734 -3.26 1.86 -15.66
C GLY A 734 -2.37 2.01 -14.44
N ILE A 735 -1.75 3.18 -14.29
CA ILE A 735 -0.86 3.51 -13.17
C ILE A 735 -1.54 3.51 -11.80
N GLY A 736 -2.88 3.51 -11.75
CA GLY A 736 -3.67 3.30 -10.54
C GLY A 736 -4.16 1.86 -10.31
N SER A 737 -3.97 0.94 -11.27
CA SER A 737 -4.43 -0.45 -11.16
C SER A 737 -3.49 -1.27 -10.28
N SER A 738 -3.96 -1.65 -9.09
CA SER A 738 -3.16 -2.36 -8.10
C SER A 738 -3.93 -3.53 -7.47
N GLN A 739 -3.19 -4.52 -6.99
CA GLN A 739 -3.66 -5.67 -6.21
C GLN A 739 -2.59 -6.06 -5.19
N SER A 740 -2.98 -6.67 -4.07
CA SER A 740 -2.12 -6.96 -2.89
C SER A 740 -0.80 -7.64 -3.18
N TYR A 741 -0.76 -8.47 -4.22
CA TYR A 741 0.44 -9.20 -4.60
C TYR A 741 1.50 -8.30 -5.24
N ALA A 742 1.13 -7.23 -5.93
CA ALA A 742 2.07 -6.29 -6.52
C ALA A 742 2.90 -5.50 -5.48
N PRO A 743 2.31 -4.83 -4.47
CA PRO A 743 3.11 -4.16 -3.44
C PRO A 743 3.87 -5.18 -2.57
N ALA A 744 3.31 -6.35 -2.25
CA ALA A 744 4.05 -7.37 -1.51
C ALA A 744 5.31 -7.84 -2.25
N ALA A 745 5.19 -8.21 -3.52
CA ALA A 745 6.32 -8.63 -4.32
C ALA A 745 7.30 -7.48 -4.59
N THR A 746 6.82 -6.24 -4.67
CA THR A 746 7.68 -5.05 -4.72
C THR A 746 8.50 -4.90 -3.45
N VAL A 747 7.91 -5.08 -2.27
CA VAL A 747 8.64 -5.05 -0.99
C VAL A 747 9.69 -6.17 -0.93
N MET A 748 9.35 -7.39 -1.37
CA MET A 748 10.31 -8.49 -1.45
C MET A 748 11.48 -8.17 -2.38
N PHE A 749 11.19 -7.61 -3.56
CA PHE A 749 12.21 -7.19 -4.51
C PHE A 749 13.10 -6.08 -3.95
N LEU A 750 12.52 -5.01 -3.40
CA LEU A 750 13.28 -3.89 -2.83
C LEU A 750 14.13 -4.32 -1.63
N SER A 751 13.65 -5.26 -0.82
CA SER A 751 14.42 -5.88 0.27
C SER A 751 15.70 -6.54 -0.27
N GLU A 752 15.60 -7.40 -1.27
CA GLU A 752 16.77 -8.05 -1.88
C GLU A 752 17.65 -7.07 -2.66
N LEU A 753 17.06 -6.08 -3.35
CA LEU A 753 17.80 -5.10 -4.13
C LEU A 753 18.64 -4.18 -3.24
N SER A 754 18.09 -3.76 -2.10
CA SER A 754 18.85 -2.95 -1.12
C SER A 754 20.09 -3.68 -0.64
N LYS A 755 19.98 -4.99 -0.36
CA LYS A 755 21.10 -5.86 0.01
C LYS A 755 22.10 -6.02 -1.12
N LEU A 756 21.64 -6.12 -2.37
CA LEU A 756 22.53 -6.25 -3.53
C LEU A 756 23.34 -4.96 -3.80
N VAL A 757 22.71 -3.80 -3.60
CA VAL A 757 23.30 -2.48 -3.84
C VAL A 757 24.41 -2.17 -2.85
N GLU A 758 24.16 -2.32 -1.54
CA GLU A 758 25.16 -2.01 -0.49
C GLU A 758 25.96 -3.25 -0.04
N GLN A 759 25.62 -4.43 -0.55
CA GLN A 759 26.15 -5.73 -0.11
C GLN A 759 25.82 -6.03 1.36
N GLY A 760 24.63 -5.64 1.85
CA GLY A 760 24.19 -5.99 3.19
C GLY A 760 22.96 -5.23 3.67
N TYR A 761 22.59 -5.47 4.92
CA TYR A 761 21.51 -4.74 5.57
C TYR A 761 21.92 -3.30 5.89
N VAL A 762 21.04 -2.33 5.63
CA VAL A 762 21.35 -0.91 5.85
C VAL A 762 20.72 -0.34 7.12
N THR A 763 19.62 -0.91 7.59
CA THR A 763 18.99 -0.58 8.88
C THR A 763 19.77 -1.21 10.03
N ASP A 764 19.64 -0.65 11.23
CA ASP A 764 20.28 -1.19 12.44
C ASP A 764 19.34 -2.11 13.23
N ASP A 765 18.02 -1.99 13.01
CA ASP A 765 16.98 -2.79 13.69
C ASP A 765 16.70 -4.13 12.98
N VAL A 766 17.76 -4.85 12.64
CA VAL A 766 17.69 -6.08 11.85
C VAL A 766 17.66 -7.35 12.70
N GLU A 767 17.42 -7.21 14.00
CA GLU A 767 17.17 -8.33 14.92
C GLU A 767 16.12 -9.31 14.38
N PRO A 768 14.98 -8.87 13.82
CA PRO A 768 14.03 -9.82 13.26
C PRO A 768 14.59 -10.67 12.11
N ALA A 769 15.48 -10.11 11.29
CA ALA A 769 16.15 -10.86 10.23
C ALA A 769 17.11 -11.91 10.80
N LEU A 770 17.81 -11.59 11.88
CA LEU A 770 18.64 -12.55 12.61
C LEU A 770 17.76 -13.66 13.21
N ASN A 771 16.68 -13.31 13.89
CA ASN A 771 15.75 -14.28 14.49
C ASN A 771 15.21 -15.26 13.44
N LYS A 772 14.81 -14.76 12.26
CA LYS A 772 14.39 -15.61 11.13
C LYS A 772 15.47 -16.61 10.70
N LYS A 773 16.74 -16.22 10.70
CA LYS A 773 17.87 -17.11 10.35
C LYS A 773 18.12 -18.16 11.42
N MET A 774 17.80 -17.85 12.68
CA MET A 774 18.15 -18.66 13.82
C MET A 774 17.08 -19.70 14.20
N ILE A 775 15.94 -19.76 13.49
CA ILE A 775 14.92 -20.80 13.66
C ILE A 775 15.54 -22.20 13.56
N SER A 776 15.37 -23.03 14.59
CA SER A 776 15.97 -24.38 14.73
C SER A 776 17.50 -24.42 14.60
N ALA A 777 18.18 -23.30 14.89
CA ALA A 777 19.61 -23.23 15.00
C ALA A 777 20.05 -23.05 16.46
N VAL A 778 21.27 -23.46 16.76
CA VAL A 778 21.94 -23.17 18.03
C VAL A 778 23.25 -22.47 17.72
N ALA A 779 23.46 -21.28 18.26
CA ALA A 779 24.73 -20.57 18.18
C ALA A 779 25.39 -20.47 19.55
N VAL A 780 26.70 -20.70 19.58
CA VAL A 780 27.54 -20.52 20.76
C VAL A 780 28.83 -19.81 20.37
N LYS A 781 29.39 -19.04 21.30
CA LYS A 781 30.68 -18.35 21.13
C LYS A 781 31.69 -18.92 22.11
N GLU A 782 32.97 -18.91 21.73
CA GLU A 782 34.09 -19.23 22.63
C GLU A 782 34.10 -18.34 23.89
N ASP A 783 34.34 -18.94 25.06
CA ASP A 783 34.37 -18.26 26.38
C ASP A 783 33.09 -17.46 26.69
N SER A 784 31.95 -17.93 26.18
CA SER A 784 30.65 -17.34 26.46
C SER A 784 29.82 -18.21 27.40
N LYS A 785 29.09 -17.55 28.32
CA LYS A 785 28.05 -18.18 29.13
C LYS A 785 26.67 -18.20 28.46
N TYR A 786 26.55 -17.56 27.30
CA TYR A 786 25.31 -17.39 26.56
C TYR A 786 25.30 -18.25 25.30
N ALA A 787 24.10 -18.69 24.92
CA ALA A 787 23.81 -19.34 23.67
C ALA A 787 22.57 -18.71 23.05
N VAL A 788 22.48 -18.75 21.73
CA VAL A 788 21.21 -18.54 21.03
C VAL A 788 20.65 -19.92 20.70
N VAL A 789 19.44 -20.22 21.16
CA VAL A 789 18.73 -21.47 20.89
C VAL A 789 17.43 -21.12 20.19
N ASN A 790 17.25 -21.62 18.97
CA ASN A 790 16.29 -21.07 18.03
C ASN A 790 16.53 -19.56 17.90
N SER A 791 15.56 -18.71 18.21
CA SER A 791 15.72 -17.26 18.13
C SER A 791 16.06 -16.59 19.47
N GLU A 792 16.21 -17.37 20.54
CA GLU A 792 16.29 -16.82 21.90
C GLU A 792 17.70 -16.88 22.48
N ILE A 793 18.15 -15.75 23.03
CA ILE A 793 19.35 -15.70 23.85
C ILE A 793 19.03 -16.23 25.24
N ARG A 794 19.84 -17.17 25.73
CA ARG A 794 19.76 -17.69 27.10
C ARG A 794 21.13 -18.06 27.63
N GLU A 795 21.23 -18.25 28.95
CA GLU A 795 22.40 -18.87 29.56
C GLU A 795 22.48 -20.35 29.17
N LEU A 796 23.72 -20.86 29.05
CA LEU A 796 23.99 -22.29 28.80
C LEU A 796 23.36 -23.16 29.89
N VAL A 797 23.55 -22.78 31.15
CA VAL A 797 22.92 -23.40 32.32
C VAL A 797 22.47 -22.27 33.24
N THR A 798 21.16 -22.11 33.38
CA THR A 798 20.52 -21.00 34.10
C THR A 798 21.03 -20.85 35.53
N GLY A 799 21.45 -19.65 35.89
CA GLY A 799 21.89 -19.32 37.26
C GLY A 799 23.32 -19.79 37.59
N THR A 800 24.12 -20.11 36.57
CA THR A 800 25.51 -20.53 36.74
C THR A 800 26.46 -19.65 35.93
N GLU A 801 27.75 -19.67 36.26
CA GLU A 801 28.82 -19.01 35.49
C GLU A 801 29.51 -19.98 34.51
N LEU A 802 28.86 -21.09 34.17
CA LEU A 802 29.40 -22.06 33.23
C LEU A 802 29.47 -21.46 31.83
N LYS A 803 30.65 -21.57 31.21
CA LYS A 803 30.94 -21.07 29.87
C LYS A 803 31.29 -22.20 28.91
N THR A 804 31.23 -21.92 27.62
CA THR A 804 31.83 -22.79 26.59
C THR A 804 33.34 -22.91 26.78
N ILE A 805 33.89 -24.06 26.42
CA ILE A 805 35.34 -24.33 26.49
C ILE A 805 35.84 -24.64 25.08
N LYS A 806 36.93 -24.01 24.68
CA LYS A 806 37.64 -24.38 23.44
C LYS A 806 38.80 -25.30 23.77
N ASN A 807 38.81 -26.47 23.15
CA ASN A 807 39.92 -27.42 23.24
C ASN A 807 40.15 -28.08 21.88
N ASP A 808 41.40 -28.20 21.43
CA ASP A 808 41.78 -28.79 20.13
C ASP A 808 40.94 -28.30 18.93
N ASN A 809 40.66 -26.99 18.85
CA ASN A 809 39.80 -26.34 17.86
C ASN A 809 38.33 -26.78 17.85
N LYS A 810 37.86 -27.45 18.90
CA LYS A 810 36.45 -27.79 19.11
C LYS A 810 35.86 -26.94 20.22
N ILE A 811 34.57 -26.63 20.11
CA ILE A 811 33.82 -25.98 21.19
C ILE A 811 33.05 -27.05 21.97
N TYR A 812 33.23 -27.00 23.28
CA TYR A 812 32.59 -27.88 24.25
C TYR A 812 31.58 -27.07 25.07
N VAL A 813 30.40 -27.64 25.30
CA VAL A 813 29.31 -27.04 26.09
C VAL A 813 28.90 -27.97 27.23
N PRO A 814 28.34 -27.46 28.35
CA PRO A 814 27.93 -28.31 29.46
C PRO A 814 26.98 -29.42 29.01
N GLN A 815 27.15 -30.65 29.50
CA GLN A 815 26.26 -31.78 29.17
C GLN A 815 24.79 -31.44 29.41
N GLN A 816 24.49 -30.74 30.52
CA GLN A 816 23.14 -30.30 30.87
C GLN A 816 22.50 -29.45 29.77
N PHE A 817 23.26 -28.57 29.11
CA PHE A 817 22.74 -27.76 28.00
C PHE A 817 22.32 -28.63 26.82
N ILE A 818 23.13 -29.63 26.45
CA ILE A 818 22.78 -30.58 25.38
C ILE A 818 21.54 -31.39 25.76
N GLU A 819 21.41 -31.79 27.02
CA GLU A 819 20.25 -32.54 27.53
C GLU A 819 18.98 -31.72 27.39
N GLU A 820 19.01 -30.45 27.80
CA GLU A 820 17.88 -29.54 27.74
C GLU A 820 17.46 -29.22 26.30
N VAL A 821 18.42 -29.08 25.37
CA VAL A 821 18.13 -28.67 23.98
C VAL A 821 17.81 -29.86 23.07
N TYR A 822 18.55 -30.96 23.20
CA TYR A 822 18.51 -32.09 22.27
C TYR A 822 18.04 -33.41 22.90
N GLY A 823 17.96 -33.50 24.22
CA GLY A 823 17.46 -34.68 24.93
C GLY A 823 18.53 -35.74 25.22
N GLN A 824 18.17 -36.66 26.12
CA GLN A 824 19.06 -37.71 26.62
C GLN A 824 19.52 -38.70 25.53
N ASP A 825 18.64 -39.02 24.57
CA ASP A 825 18.94 -39.97 23.48
C ASP A 825 20.14 -39.54 22.61
N ILE A 826 20.41 -38.23 22.55
CA ILE A 826 21.56 -37.67 21.83
C ILE A 826 22.82 -37.80 22.68
N ILE A 827 22.73 -37.49 23.97
CA ILE A 827 23.84 -37.62 24.92
C ILE A 827 24.38 -39.04 24.95
N ASP A 828 23.50 -40.03 24.97
CA ASP A 828 23.87 -41.45 25.05
C ASP A 828 24.71 -41.92 23.85
N LYS A 829 24.63 -41.20 22.73
CA LYS A 829 25.38 -41.46 21.50
C LYS A 829 26.66 -40.64 21.39
N MET A 830 26.85 -39.63 22.24
CA MET A 830 28.04 -38.77 22.25
C MET A 830 29.15 -39.39 23.11
N THR A 831 30.37 -39.37 22.57
CA THR A 831 31.56 -39.98 23.19
C THR A 831 32.70 -38.98 23.40
N ASP A 832 32.71 -37.88 22.64
CA ASP A 832 33.68 -36.79 22.70
C ASP A 832 33.30 -35.83 23.83
N LYS A 833 33.85 -36.11 25.02
CA LYS A 833 33.60 -35.35 26.24
C LYS A 833 34.89 -35.00 26.98
N ILE A 834 34.85 -33.87 27.67
CA ILE A 834 35.91 -33.44 28.60
C ILE A 834 35.31 -33.21 29.99
N ILE A 835 36.14 -33.32 31.02
CA ILE A 835 35.77 -32.95 32.39
C ILE A 835 36.58 -31.71 32.74
N TYR A 836 35.89 -30.63 33.06
CA TYR A 836 36.49 -29.37 33.50
C TYR A 836 35.80 -28.94 34.79
N GLU A 837 36.58 -28.69 35.84
CA GLU A 837 36.05 -28.30 37.16
C GLU A 837 34.94 -29.22 37.71
N ASN A 838 35.10 -30.54 37.53
CA ASN A 838 34.11 -31.59 37.88
C ASN A 838 32.78 -31.55 37.11
N ILE A 839 32.67 -30.74 36.06
CA ILE A 839 31.51 -30.71 35.16
C ILE A 839 31.87 -31.41 33.85
N THR A 840 30.96 -32.23 33.34
CA THR A 840 31.09 -32.89 32.04
C THR A 840 30.66 -31.93 30.93
N TYR A 841 31.51 -31.79 29.92
CA TYR A 841 31.23 -31.03 28.71
C TYR A 841 31.26 -31.93 27.49
N LEU A 842 30.36 -31.66 26.53
CA LEU A 842 30.21 -32.40 25.28
C LEU A 842 30.62 -31.55 24.08
N SER A 843 31.21 -32.20 23.09
CA SER A 843 31.69 -31.59 21.86
C SER A 843 30.54 -31.18 20.93
N MET A 844 30.40 -29.88 20.66
CA MET A 844 29.45 -29.39 19.63
C MET A 844 29.80 -29.94 18.24
N ASN A 845 31.08 -30.25 18.00
CA ASN A 845 31.53 -30.84 16.74
C ASN A 845 31.02 -32.28 16.54
N GLU A 846 30.92 -33.07 17.62
CA GLU A 846 30.39 -34.44 17.55
C GLU A 846 28.87 -34.45 17.42
N LEU A 847 28.18 -33.46 17.98
CA LEU A 847 26.71 -33.34 17.92
C LEU A 847 26.17 -33.37 16.48
N SER A 848 26.84 -32.70 15.55
CA SER A 848 26.50 -32.74 14.11
C SER A 848 26.63 -34.15 13.51
N GLN A 849 27.60 -34.96 13.98
CA GLN A 849 27.83 -36.32 13.50
C GLN A 849 26.77 -37.29 14.03
N VAL A 850 26.44 -37.17 15.32
CA VAL A 850 25.47 -38.03 16.00
C VAL A 850 24.04 -37.81 15.48
N THR A 851 23.69 -36.55 15.18
CA THR A 851 22.35 -36.21 14.66
C THR A 851 22.21 -36.52 13.17
N GLY A 852 23.30 -36.51 12.39
CA GLY A 852 23.35 -36.77 10.95
C GLY A 852 22.72 -35.69 10.06
N LYS A 853 21.72 -34.96 10.59
CA LYS A 853 20.96 -33.91 9.89
C LYS A 853 21.54 -32.52 10.11
N LEU A 854 21.89 -32.19 11.36
CA LEU A 854 22.42 -30.88 11.69
C LEU A 854 23.86 -30.75 11.21
N LYS A 855 24.21 -29.54 10.77
CA LYS A 855 25.49 -29.15 10.21
C LYS A 855 26.14 -28.13 11.13
N LEU A 856 27.39 -28.38 11.45
CA LEU A 856 28.25 -27.43 12.14
C LEU A 856 28.80 -26.42 11.12
N LEU A 857 28.65 -25.14 11.41
CA LEU A 857 29.27 -24.06 10.67
C LEU A 857 30.02 -23.12 11.62
N SER A 858 31.20 -22.67 11.20
CA SER A 858 31.96 -21.64 11.91
C SER A 858 31.71 -20.29 11.24
N VAL A 859 31.27 -19.33 12.04
CA VAL A 859 31.01 -17.95 11.64
C VAL A 859 32.18 -17.08 12.13
N LYS A 860 32.26 -15.82 11.69
CA LYS A 860 33.22 -14.85 12.23
C LYS A 860 33.06 -14.72 13.77
N ASN A 861 34.07 -14.11 14.41
CA ASN A 861 34.09 -13.83 15.85
C ASN A 861 34.09 -15.09 16.76
N ASN A 862 34.63 -16.20 16.25
CA ASN A 862 34.69 -17.50 16.95
C ASN A 862 33.31 -18.05 17.35
N ILE A 863 32.28 -17.72 16.57
CA ILE A 863 30.92 -18.22 16.75
C ILE A 863 30.80 -19.57 16.01
N THR A 864 30.24 -20.56 16.68
CA THR A 864 29.88 -21.85 16.11
C THR A 864 28.38 -21.96 16.10
N VAL A 865 27.81 -22.25 14.92
CA VAL A 865 26.37 -22.45 14.75
C VAL A 865 26.12 -23.88 14.30
N ILE A 866 25.12 -24.51 14.91
CA ILE A 866 24.55 -25.79 14.49
C ILE A 866 23.19 -25.50 13.90
N SER A 867 22.97 -25.85 12.63
CA SER A 867 21.68 -25.67 11.95
C SER A 867 21.47 -26.76 10.90
N TYR A 868 20.32 -26.81 10.24
CA TYR A 868 20.12 -27.74 9.12
C TYR A 868 20.86 -27.34 7.82
N LYS A 869 21.58 -26.22 7.83
CA LYS A 869 22.29 -25.66 6.68
C LYS A 869 23.77 -25.42 7.01
N THR A 870 24.66 -25.63 6.05
CA THR A 870 26.09 -25.27 6.14
C THR A 870 26.32 -23.80 5.82
N ASN A 871 25.44 -23.20 5.00
CA ASN A 871 25.46 -21.79 4.64
C ASN A 871 24.20 -21.09 5.17
N LEU A 872 24.14 -20.92 6.50
CA LEU A 872 23.04 -20.18 7.14
C LEU A 872 23.15 -18.68 6.88
N PHE A 873 24.38 -18.16 6.94
CA PHE A 873 24.72 -16.76 6.71
C PHE A 873 25.49 -16.61 5.40
N ASN A 874 25.12 -15.61 4.61
CA ASN A 874 25.98 -15.10 3.54
C ASN A 874 26.95 -14.08 4.16
N SER A 875 28.24 -14.43 4.25
CA SER A 875 29.23 -13.57 4.92
C SER A 875 29.40 -12.16 4.34
N SER A 876 28.99 -11.93 3.09
CA SER A 876 29.00 -10.61 2.48
C SER A 876 27.76 -9.82 2.90
N ILE A 877 26.57 -10.43 2.79
CA ILE A 877 25.28 -9.76 3.04
C ILE A 877 24.92 -9.67 4.54
N ASP A 878 25.18 -10.74 5.27
CA ASP A 878 24.70 -10.96 6.64
C ASP A 878 25.71 -10.48 7.69
N SER A 879 26.71 -9.67 7.34
CA SER A 879 27.74 -9.19 8.30
C SER A 879 27.12 -8.49 9.52
N LYS A 880 26.12 -7.61 9.30
CA LYS A 880 25.38 -6.96 10.39
C LYS A 880 24.63 -7.97 11.27
N LEU A 881 24.08 -9.04 10.71
CA LEU A 881 23.40 -10.08 11.49
C LEU A 881 24.40 -10.87 12.34
N ILE A 882 25.58 -11.14 11.79
CA ILE A 882 26.68 -11.82 12.50
C ILE A 882 27.19 -10.95 13.66
N ASP A 883 27.34 -9.64 13.44
CA ASP A 883 27.75 -8.71 14.49
C ASP A 883 26.68 -8.62 15.59
N LEU A 884 25.40 -8.61 15.22
CA LEU A 884 24.30 -8.63 16.18
C LEU A 884 24.27 -9.96 16.98
N LEU A 885 24.51 -11.09 16.32
CA LEU A 885 24.66 -12.39 16.98
C LEU A 885 25.83 -12.40 17.95
N ASP A 886 26.96 -11.78 17.59
CA ASP A 886 28.13 -11.65 18.45
C ASP A 886 27.83 -10.84 19.72
N ILE A 887 27.09 -9.73 19.59
CA ILE A 887 26.62 -8.93 20.73
C ILE A 887 25.74 -9.79 21.64
N GLY A 888 24.74 -10.47 21.09
CA GLY A 888 23.84 -11.34 21.86
C GLY A 888 24.59 -12.43 22.62
N LEU A 889 25.55 -13.10 21.97
CA LEU A 889 26.39 -14.13 22.59
C LEU A 889 27.44 -13.58 23.57
N THR A 890 27.68 -12.28 23.61
CA THR A 890 28.65 -11.66 24.53
C THR A 890 27.97 -11.02 25.73
N GLU A 891 26.88 -10.28 25.49
CA GLU A 891 26.18 -9.47 26.48
C GLU A 891 24.94 -10.17 27.07
N GLY A 892 24.48 -11.26 26.44
CA GLY A 892 23.27 -11.97 26.85
C GLY A 892 21.97 -11.28 26.43
N LYS A 893 22.04 -10.24 25.58
CA LYS A 893 20.89 -9.50 25.06
C LYS A 893 21.26 -8.79 23.75
N TYR A 894 20.25 -8.52 22.93
CA TYR A 894 20.40 -7.63 21.78
C TYR A 894 20.23 -6.15 22.20
N PRO A 895 20.73 -5.19 21.40
CA PRO A 895 20.47 -3.77 21.60
C PRO A 895 18.97 -3.48 21.64
N LYS A 896 18.57 -2.53 22.49
CA LYS A 896 17.16 -2.11 22.55
C LYS A 896 16.79 -1.44 21.22
N ARG A 897 15.80 -2.00 20.53
CA ARG A 897 15.19 -1.41 19.32
C ARG A 897 14.45 -0.11 19.68
N PRO A 898 14.38 0.87 18.76
CA PRO A 898 13.66 2.12 18.98
C PRO A 898 12.15 1.85 19.11
N GLU A 899 11.48 2.74 19.83
CA GLU A 899 10.02 2.77 19.85
C GLU A 899 9.53 3.36 18.54
N TYR A 900 8.71 2.59 17.82
CA TYR A 900 8.10 3.03 16.58
C TYR A 900 6.81 3.79 16.91
N PRO A 901 6.59 5.00 16.37
CA PRO A 901 5.30 5.65 16.51
C PRO A 901 4.23 4.76 15.90
N ILE A 902 3.05 4.70 16.54
CA ILE A 902 1.89 4.01 15.99
C ILE A 902 1.52 4.73 14.69
N ARG A 903 1.81 4.11 13.55
CA ARG A 903 1.48 4.66 12.23
C ARG A 903 0.09 4.27 11.78
N PHE A 904 -0.47 3.24 12.40
CA PHE A 904 -1.79 2.72 12.07
C PHE A 904 -2.55 2.43 13.35
N ASP A 905 -3.37 3.40 13.77
CA ASP A 905 -4.25 3.22 14.91
C ASP A 905 -5.51 2.49 14.46
N TYR A 906 -5.56 1.18 14.72
CA TYR A 906 -6.74 0.35 14.54
C TYR A 906 -7.38 -0.03 15.88
N THR A 907 -7.17 0.76 16.95
CA THR A 907 -8.02 0.62 18.12
C THR A 907 -9.47 0.72 17.66
N LYS A 908 -10.23 -0.35 17.92
CA LYS A 908 -11.65 -0.39 17.62
C LYS A 908 -12.26 0.85 18.29
N PRO A 909 -13.04 1.69 17.59
CA PRO A 909 -13.78 2.75 18.25
C PRO A 909 -14.54 2.12 19.43
N GLU A 910 -14.44 2.71 20.62
CA GLU A 910 -15.16 2.20 21.80
C GLU A 910 -16.60 1.86 21.42
N ASP A 911 -17.11 0.70 21.87
CA ASP A 911 -18.43 0.19 21.52
C ASP A 911 -19.50 1.31 21.61
N GLU A 912 -20.01 1.72 20.46
CA GLU A 912 -20.98 2.80 20.38
C GLU A 912 -22.30 2.33 21.02
N LEU A 913 -22.69 2.94 22.14
CA LEU A 913 -23.91 2.59 22.85
C LEU A 913 -25.13 2.85 21.95
N LYS A 914 -25.84 1.78 21.57
CA LYS A 914 -27.07 1.89 20.78
C LYS A 914 -28.29 2.02 21.69
N PRO A 915 -29.14 3.06 21.52
CA PRO A 915 -30.36 3.17 22.30
C PRO A 915 -31.30 2.01 22.02
N SER A 916 -32.00 1.52 23.05
CA SER A 916 -33.07 0.53 22.87
C SER A 916 -34.23 1.15 22.08
N LYS A 917 -35.09 0.30 21.49
CA LYS A 917 -36.27 0.73 20.73
C LYS A 917 -37.22 1.64 21.51
N ASP A 918 -37.11 1.60 22.83
CA ASP A 918 -38.03 2.22 23.76
C ASP A 918 -37.35 3.33 24.60
N ALA A 919 -36.12 3.70 24.25
CA ALA A 919 -35.38 4.81 24.82
C ALA A 919 -36.02 6.17 24.46
N LEU A 920 -36.02 7.09 25.42
CA LEU A 920 -36.28 8.50 25.16
C LEU A 920 -34.98 9.16 24.72
N ILE A 921 -34.93 9.69 23.49
CA ILE A 921 -33.73 10.30 22.90
C ILE A 921 -33.93 11.80 22.77
N SER A 922 -32.92 12.58 23.15
CA SER A 922 -32.88 14.00 22.84
C SER A 922 -32.16 14.23 21.51
N VAL A 923 -32.85 14.85 20.55
CA VAL A 923 -32.38 14.92 19.15
C VAL A 923 -31.95 16.33 18.71
N GLU A 924 -32.17 17.38 19.51
CA GLU A 924 -31.80 18.77 19.19
C GLU A 924 -31.51 19.61 20.45
N ALA A 925 -30.60 20.59 20.33
CA ALA A 925 -30.30 21.58 21.38
C ALA A 925 -31.47 22.54 21.60
N ASN A 926 -31.79 22.87 22.86
CA ASN A 926 -32.87 23.81 23.18
C ASN A 926 -32.61 24.59 24.48
N THR A 927 -32.61 25.92 24.39
CA THR A 927 -32.31 26.84 25.50
C THR A 927 -33.53 27.22 26.35
N SER A 928 -34.70 26.61 26.12
CA SER A 928 -35.98 27.00 26.76
C SER A 928 -36.57 25.97 27.72
N GLY A 929 -35.85 24.87 28.02
CA GLY A 929 -36.34 23.84 28.93
C GLY A 929 -37.56 23.06 28.40
N ALA A 930 -37.68 22.96 27.08
CA ALA A 930 -38.79 22.31 26.39
C ALA A 930 -38.67 20.78 26.47
N ILE A 931 -39.80 20.10 26.26
CA ILE A 931 -39.85 18.63 26.20
C ILE A 931 -39.17 18.18 24.91
N SER A 932 -38.16 17.32 25.06
CA SER A 932 -37.52 16.65 23.94
C SER A 932 -38.24 15.35 23.60
N ALA A 933 -38.69 14.58 24.61
CA ALA A 933 -39.46 13.35 24.43
C ALA A 933 -40.24 13.00 25.71
N SER A 934 -41.29 12.20 25.61
CA SER A 934 -42.02 11.67 26.76
C SER A 934 -42.61 10.30 26.48
N ARG A 935 -42.89 9.53 27.54
CA ARG A 935 -43.44 8.17 27.43
C ARG A 935 -44.38 7.85 28.58
N LEU A 936 -45.51 7.23 28.24
CA LEU A 936 -46.41 6.60 29.21
C LEU A 936 -45.76 5.32 29.76
N ILE A 937 -45.72 5.20 31.09
CA ILE A 937 -45.23 4.01 31.81
C ILE A 937 -46.35 3.30 32.58
N GLY A 938 -47.59 3.80 32.46
CA GLY A 938 -48.82 3.23 33.04
C GLY A 938 -49.16 3.86 34.40
N PRO A 939 -50.45 4.08 34.73
CA PRO A 939 -50.84 4.71 35.99
C PRO A 939 -50.59 3.77 37.17
N SER A 940 -49.93 4.28 38.20
CA SER A 940 -49.76 3.63 39.49
C SER A 940 -50.14 4.57 40.62
N THR A 941 -51.07 4.13 41.47
CA THR A 941 -51.49 4.82 42.70
C THR A 941 -50.97 4.12 43.96
N LYS A 942 -50.00 3.20 43.81
CA LYS A 942 -49.37 2.53 44.95
C LYS A 942 -48.58 3.53 45.77
N ASP A 943 -48.44 3.31 47.08
CA ASP A 943 -47.62 4.15 47.93
C ASP A 943 -46.67 3.28 48.76
N PRO A 944 -45.34 3.29 48.50
CA PRO A 944 -44.65 4.08 47.47
C PRO A 944 -44.77 3.50 46.05
N VAL A 945 -44.64 4.37 45.02
CA VAL A 945 -44.38 3.97 43.62
C VAL A 945 -42.88 3.95 43.35
N ASN A 946 -42.35 2.86 42.83
CA ASN A 946 -40.97 2.80 42.33
C ASN A 946 -40.93 2.95 40.81
N VAL A 947 -40.10 3.88 40.32
CA VAL A 947 -39.82 4.09 38.90
C VAL A 947 -38.32 3.89 38.66
N GLU A 948 -37.98 2.99 37.75
CA GLU A 948 -36.60 2.63 37.42
C GLU A 948 -36.30 2.87 35.93
N PHE A 949 -35.13 3.43 35.64
CA PHE A 949 -34.67 3.68 34.27
C PHE A 949 -33.15 3.89 34.22
N ASP A 950 -32.58 3.70 33.03
CA ASP A 950 -31.17 3.99 32.78
C ASP A 950 -30.99 5.38 32.16
N MET A 951 -29.95 6.10 32.58
CA MET A 951 -29.50 7.34 31.95
C MET A 951 -28.11 7.16 31.34
N VAL A 952 -27.95 7.65 30.11
CA VAL A 952 -26.71 7.62 29.32
C VAL A 952 -26.57 8.94 28.58
N THR A 953 -25.36 9.52 28.54
CA THR A 953 -25.04 10.67 27.69
C THR A 953 -23.95 10.32 26.67
N VAL A 954 -24.16 10.69 25.41
CA VAL A 954 -23.13 10.63 24.35
C VAL A 954 -22.32 11.93 24.24
N LEU A 955 -22.71 12.96 24.99
CA LEU A 955 -22.03 14.24 25.08
C LEU A 955 -21.10 14.25 26.29
N SER A 956 -20.01 15.01 26.21
CA SER A 956 -19.17 15.25 27.40
C SER A 956 -19.97 15.98 28.48
N PRO A 957 -19.61 15.83 29.77
CA PRO A 957 -20.26 16.55 30.87
C PRO A 957 -20.47 18.04 30.61
N SER A 958 -19.45 18.73 30.08
CA SER A 958 -19.50 20.17 29.76
C SER A 958 -20.54 20.58 28.71
N GLN A 959 -21.08 19.62 27.96
CA GLN A 959 -21.97 19.82 26.82
C GLN A 959 -23.42 19.39 27.09
N THR A 960 -23.75 18.87 28.27
CA THR A 960 -25.11 18.39 28.58
C THR A 960 -25.65 18.97 29.87
N ASN A 961 -26.96 19.22 29.88
CA ASN A 961 -27.67 19.77 31.04
C ASN A 961 -29.08 19.17 31.15
N VAL A 962 -29.21 17.89 30.81
CA VAL A 962 -30.48 17.23 30.58
C VAL A 962 -31.26 17.00 31.89
N ILE A 963 -32.60 17.06 31.78
CA ILE A 963 -33.51 16.87 32.91
C ILE A 963 -34.47 15.71 32.60
N VAL A 964 -34.65 14.82 33.57
CA VAL A 964 -35.72 13.80 33.57
C VAL A 964 -36.79 14.21 34.56
N GLY A 965 -38.04 14.20 34.10
CA GLY A 965 -39.21 14.54 34.89
C GLY A 965 -40.20 13.39 35.00
N ILE A 966 -40.82 13.23 36.18
CA ILE A 966 -41.83 12.19 36.42
C ILE A 966 -43.15 12.85 36.87
N GLY A 967 -44.27 12.39 36.34
CA GLY A 967 -45.60 12.88 36.71
C GLY A 967 -46.73 11.90 36.39
N SER A 968 -47.97 12.39 36.46
CA SER A 968 -49.19 11.60 36.25
C SER A 968 -49.37 11.17 34.80
N SER A 969 -50.08 10.07 34.58
CA SER A 969 -50.44 9.55 33.26
C SER A 969 -51.17 10.57 32.39
N ASP A 970 -52.03 11.41 33.00
CA ASP A 970 -52.83 12.41 32.30
C ASP A 970 -52.10 13.74 32.05
N SER A 971 -50.90 13.90 32.65
CA SER A 971 -50.14 15.14 32.57
C SER A 971 -49.78 15.49 31.12
N ASN A 972 -49.79 16.78 30.79
CA ASN A 972 -49.30 17.29 29.52
C ASN A 972 -48.44 18.52 29.80
N TYR A 973 -47.28 18.29 30.40
CA TYR A 973 -46.35 19.38 30.73
C TYR A 973 -45.83 20.03 29.44
N THR A 974 -45.38 21.27 29.54
CA THR A 974 -44.78 22.06 28.44
C THR A 974 -43.41 22.62 28.80
N GLY A 975 -43.04 22.53 30.08
CA GLY A 975 -41.71 22.87 30.58
C GLY A 975 -41.46 22.25 31.95
N TYR A 976 -40.19 22.10 32.33
CA TYR A 976 -39.81 21.38 33.56
C TYR A 976 -40.30 22.07 34.85
N SER A 977 -40.69 23.34 34.81
CA SER A 977 -41.26 24.09 35.95
C SER A 977 -42.63 23.56 36.40
N GLN A 978 -43.30 22.77 35.55
CA GLN A 978 -44.61 22.17 35.82
C GLN A 978 -44.51 20.75 36.42
N VAL A 979 -43.29 20.19 36.50
CA VAL A 979 -43.07 18.79 36.87
C VAL A 979 -42.83 18.66 38.38
N PRO A 980 -43.52 17.72 39.07
CA PRO A 980 -43.40 17.54 40.51
C PRO A 980 -42.08 16.88 40.95
N ILE A 981 -41.55 15.94 40.16
CA ILE A 981 -40.39 15.09 40.50
C ILE A 981 -39.33 15.24 39.41
N ILE A 982 -38.10 15.61 39.78
CA ILE A 982 -37.08 16.04 38.81
C ILE A 982 -35.69 15.55 39.19
N ILE A 983 -35.01 14.95 38.21
CA ILE A 983 -33.60 14.56 38.26
C ILE A 983 -32.85 15.26 37.11
N ARG A 984 -31.62 15.70 37.35
CA ARG A 984 -30.83 16.49 36.40
C ARG A 984 -29.40 16.02 36.32
N MET A 985 -28.86 15.96 35.10
CA MET A 985 -27.43 15.90 34.82
C MET A 985 -26.93 17.32 34.54
N TYR A 986 -25.92 17.77 35.27
CA TYR A 986 -25.37 19.13 35.16
C TYR A 986 -24.17 19.21 34.22
N LYS A 987 -23.93 20.43 33.69
CA LYS A 987 -22.75 20.74 32.86
C LYS A 987 -21.41 20.55 33.57
N ASP A 988 -21.41 20.50 34.90
CA ASP A 988 -20.22 20.22 35.71
C ASP A 988 -20.00 18.73 35.98
N GLY A 989 -20.80 17.85 35.36
CA GLY A 989 -20.65 16.41 35.44
C GLY A 989 -21.33 15.74 36.61
N LYS A 990 -22.19 16.42 37.37
CA LYS A 990 -22.87 15.83 38.53
C LYS A 990 -24.34 15.51 38.27
N ILE A 991 -24.86 14.52 38.98
CA ILE A 991 -26.31 14.23 39.03
C ILE A 991 -26.92 14.94 40.25
N GLY A 992 -28.09 15.55 40.10
CA GLY A 992 -28.82 16.17 41.21
C GLY A 992 -30.33 16.05 41.11
N VAL A 993 -31.00 16.42 42.20
CA VAL A 993 -32.43 16.20 42.43
C VAL A 993 -33.09 17.47 42.96
N TYR A 994 -34.36 17.70 42.63
CA TYR A 994 -35.10 18.88 43.10
C TYR A 994 -35.79 18.63 44.45
N ASN A 995 -35.47 19.40 45.49
CA ASN A 995 -35.96 19.15 46.86
C ASN A 995 -37.30 19.83 47.22
N GLY A 996 -38.01 20.35 46.22
CA GLY A 996 -39.26 21.11 46.39
C GLY A 996 -39.07 22.63 46.39
N LYS A 997 -37.88 23.12 46.76
CA LYS A 997 -37.50 24.55 46.76
C LYS A 997 -36.41 24.90 45.74
N GLY A 998 -35.50 23.98 45.47
CA GLY A 998 -34.39 24.18 44.55
C GLY A 998 -33.73 22.86 44.17
N TYR A 999 -32.74 22.91 43.29
CA TYR A 999 -31.96 21.72 42.97
C TYR A 999 -30.80 21.53 43.94
N VAL A 1000 -30.53 20.28 44.30
CA VAL A 1000 -29.39 19.86 45.11
C VAL A 1000 -28.56 18.87 44.29
N GLN A 1001 -27.27 19.14 44.13
CA GLN A 1001 -26.33 18.23 43.47
C GLN A 1001 -25.85 17.16 44.44
N SER A 1002 -25.65 15.95 43.91
CA SER A 1002 -24.99 14.85 44.62
C SER A 1002 -23.48 14.85 44.34
N ASN A 1003 -22.76 13.96 45.02
CA ASN A 1003 -21.35 13.67 44.72
C ASN A 1003 -21.18 12.62 43.61
N VAL A 1004 -22.27 12.15 42.99
CA VAL A 1004 -22.20 11.19 41.88
C VAL A 1004 -21.88 11.94 40.60
N GLU A 1005 -20.70 11.67 40.08
CA GLU A 1005 -20.22 12.18 38.79
C GLU A 1005 -20.64 11.25 37.65
N PHE A 1006 -20.92 11.81 36.47
CA PHE A 1006 -21.24 11.07 35.27
C PHE A 1006 -20.22 11.31 34.16
N GLU A 1007 -20.03 10.29 33.33
CA GLU A 1007 -19.09 10.29 32.20
C GLU A 1007 -19.82 10.02 30.88
N LYS A 1008 -19.22 10.49 29.78
CA LYS A 1008 -19.67 10.17 28.43
C LYS A 1008 -19.64 8.65 28.21
N ASN A 1009 -20.65 8.13 27.52
CA ASN A 1009 -20.78 6.73 27.12
C ASN A 1009 -20.78 5.73 28.29
N LYS A 1010 -21.27 6.13 29.47
CA LYS A 1010 -21.45 5.25 30.63
C LYS A 1010 -22.92 5.18 31.04
N LYS A 1011 -23.35 4.00 31.50
CA LYS A 1011 -24.72 3.71 31.95
C LYS A 1011 -24.85 3.94 33.45
N TYR A 1012 -25.84 4.74 33.84
CA TYR A 1012 -26.23 4.98 35.23
C TYR A 1012 -27.65 4.47 35.43
N HIS A 1013 -27.86 3.55 36.37
CA HIS A 1013 -29.20 3.04 36.68
C HIS A 1013 -29.82 3.88 37.80
N LEU A 1014 -31.04 4.39 37.60
CA LEU A 1014 -31.75 5.21 38.57
C LEU A 1014 -33.00 4.51 39.07
N ARG A 1015 -33.23 4.61 40.37
CA ARG A 1015 -34.44 4.15 41.05
C ARG A 1015 -35.03 5.29 41.86
N VAL A 1016 -36.29 5.61 41.61
CA VAL A 1016 -37.03 6.70 42.26
C VAL A 1016 -38.19 6.12 43.06
N SER A 1017 -38.15 6.25 44.38
CA SER A 1017 -39.21 5.78 45.28
C SER A 1017 -40.07 6.97 45.69
N ILE A 1018 -41.33 6.97 45.28
CA ILE A 1018 -42.23 8.13 45.33
C ILE A 1018 -43.34 7.85 46.34
N ASN A 1019 -43.47 8.71 47.35
CA ASN A 1019 -44.56 8.69 48.31
C ASN A 1019 -45.62 9.73 47.92
N LEU A 1020 -46.81 9.26 47.56
CA LEU A 1020 -47.89 10.13 47.06
C LEU A 1020 -48.67 10.81 48.19
N GLU A 1021 -48.86 10.13 49.33
CA GLU A 1021 -49.50 10.70 50.53
C GLU A 1021 -48.67 11.83 51.13
N GLU A 1022 -47.38 11.60 51.35
CA GLU A 1022 -46.45 12.56 51.97
C GLU A 1022 -45.92 13.59 50.96
N LYS A 1023 -46.11 13.35 49.66
CA LYS A 1023 -45.61 14.19 48.55
C LYS A 1023 -44.10 14.33 48.57
N THR A 1024 -43.43 13.23 48.86
CA THR A 1024 -41.96 13.13 48.97
C THR A 1024 -41.43 12.03 48.05
N TYR A 1025 -40.13 12.06 47.75
CA TYR A 1025 -39.47 11.01 47.00
C TYR A 1025 -38.00 10.86 47.35
N ASP A 1026 -37.51 9.64 47.21
CA ASP A 1026 -36.11 9.26 47.30
C ASP A 1026 -35.57 8.94 45.91
N VAL A 1027 -34.28 9.22 45.70
CA VAL A 1027 -33.58 8.88 44.44
C VAL A 1027 -32.31 8.14 44.76
N TYR A 1028 -32.11 7.03 44.07
CA TYR A 1028 -30.94 6.18 44.13
C TYR A 1028 -30.29 6.10 42.75
N VAL A 1029 -28.96 6.11 42.69
CA VAL A 1029 -28.18 6.01 41.46
C VAL A 1029 -27.14 4.91 41.62
N THR A 1030 -27.07 3.99 40.66
CA THR A 1030 -26.03 2.96 40.57
C THR A 1030 -25.08 3.31 39.41
N PRO A 1031 -23.84 3.76 39.69
CA PRO A 1031 -22.83 4.00 38.66
C PRO A 1031 -22.29 2.71 38.03
N PRO A 1032 -21.58 2.78 36.89
CA PRO A 1032 -20.96 1.60 36.27
C PRO A 1032 -20.02 0.87 37.24
N GLN A 1033 -20.26 -0.42 37.46
CA GLN A 1033 -19.42 -1.29 38.29
C GLN A 1033 -19.29 -0.83 39.76
N GLN A 1034 -20.24 -0.05 40.27
CA GLN A 1034 -20.28 0.44 41.65
C GLN A 1034 -21.61 0.05 42.34
N GLU A 1035 -21.66 0.20 43.66
CA GLU A 1035 -22.87 -0.01 44.47
C GLU A 1035 -23.88 1.13 44.31
N GLU A 1036 -25.14 0.88 44.68
CA GLU A 1036 -26.22 1.87 44.63
C GLU A 1036 -26.02 2.97 45.70
N ILE A 1037 -26.11 4.24 45.28
CA ILE A 1037 -25.90 5.41 46.11
C ILE A 1037 -27.22 6.18 46.24
N GLN A 1038 -27.68 6.41 47.46
CA GLN A 1038 -28.86 7.26 47.72
C GLN A 1038 -28.47 8.75 47.64
N ILE A 1039 -29.08 9.50 46.73
CA ILE A 1039 -28.77 10.90 46.47
C ILE A 1039 -29.87 11.88 46.89
N ALA A 1040 -31.07 11.39 47.22
CA ALA A 1040 -32.16 12.17 47.80
C ALA A 1040 -32.92 11.35 48.85
N VAL A 1041 -33.29 12.01 49.95
CA VAL A 1041 -34.05 11.44 51.08
C VAL A 1041 -35.21 12.35 51.43
N ASN A 1042 -36.44 11.88 51.28
CA ASN A 1042 -37.68 12.59 51.56
C ASN A 1042 -37.77 13.97 50.88
N TYR A 1043 -37.29 14.08 49.63
CA TYR A 1043 -37.34 15.35 48.90
C TYR A 1043 -38.79 15.66 48.53
N ALA A 1044 -39.24 16.87 48.82
CA ALA A 1044 -40.62 17.26 48.54
C ALA A 1044 -40.87 17.45 47.04
N PHE A 1045 -42.09 17.18 46.60
CA PHE A 1045 -42.52 17.55 45.25
C PHE A 1045 -42.39 19.06 45.03
N ARG A 1046 -42.19 19.46 43.77
CA ARG A 1046 -42.15 20.88 43.40
C ARG A 1046 -43.45 21.57 43.81
N SER A 1047 -43.33 22.56 44.68
CA SER A 1047 -44.47 23.32 45.23
C SER A 1047 -45.32 24.06 44.18
N THR A 1048 -44.73 24.42 43.03
CA THR A 1048 -45.43 25.09 41.92
C THR A 1048 -46.10 24.12 40.94
N ALA A 1049 -45.90 22.80 41.09
CA ALA A 1049 -46.46 21.79 40.21
C ALA A 1049 -47.82 21.28 40.75
N LYS A 1050 -48.71 20.86 39.84
CA LYS A 1050 -49.91 20.11 40.24
C LYS A 1050 -49.47 18.77 40.85
N VAL A 1051 -49.94 18.47 42.05
CA VAL A 1051 -49.66 17.18 42.71
C VAL A 1051 -50.31 16.05 41.89
N PRO A 1052 -49.55 15.02 41.50
CA PRO A 1052 -50.08 13.92 40.71
C PRO A 1052 -51.01 13.03 41.55
N GLU A 1053 -52.12 12.56 40.96
CA GLU A 1053 -53.04 11.58 41.57
C GLU A 1053 -52.56 10.12 41.35
N ASP A 1054 -51.71 9.91 40.34
CA ASP A 1054 -51.00 8.68 40.01
C ASP A 1054 -49.60 9.02 39.46
N ILE A 1055 -48.69 8.07 39.42
CA ILE A 1055 -47.45 8.17 38.63
C ILE A 1055 -47.61 7.31 37.38
N GLY A 1056 -47.37 7.88 36.20
CA GLY A 1056 -47.47 7.09 34.97
C GLY A 1056 -46.93 7.69 33.69
N LYS A 1057 -46.15 8.77 33.76
CA LYS A 1057 -45.45 9.35 32.60
C LYS A 1057 -44.06 9.88 32.96
N VAL A 1058 -43.09 9.61 32.09
CA VAL A 1058 -41.71 10.12 32.17
C VAL A 1058 -41.45 11.07 31.01
N TYR A 1059 -40.73 12.14 31.30
CA TYR A 1059 -40.38 13.22 30.38
C TYR A 1059 -38.87 13.42 30.34
N LEU A 1060 -38.35 13.68 29.14
CA LEU A 1060 -36.98 14.11 28.91
C LEU A 1060 -37.00 15.56 28.42
N PHE A 1061 -36.32 16.46 29.12
CA PHE A 1061 -36.21 17.88 28.78
C PHE A 1061 -34.76 18.20 28.42
N ASN A 1062 -34.58 18.99 27.36
CA ASN A 1062 -33.27 19.57 27.06
C ASN A 1062 -33.20 20.99 27.61
N ASN A 1063 -32.09 21.33 28.27
CA ASN A 1063 -31.90 22.61 28.94
C ASN A 1063 -30.49 23.16 28.65
N ASP A 1064 -30.26 23.43 27.36
CA ASP A 1064 -29.02 23.79 26.63
C ASP A 1064 -28.52 22.66 25.72
#